data_AF-A0A2G7G224-F1
#
_entry.id   AF-A0A2G7G224-F1
#
_cell.length_a   1.000
_cell.length_b   1.000
_cell.length_c   1.000
_cell.angle_alpha   90.00
_cell.angle_beta   90.00
_cell.angle_gamma   90.00
#
_symmetry.space_group_name_H-M   'P 1'
#
loop_
_entity.id
_entity.type
_entity.pdbx_description
1 polymer ?
#
loop_
_entity_poly.entity_id
_entity_poly.type
_entity_poly.pdbx_seq_one_letter_code
_entity_poly.pdbx_strand_id
1 'polypeptide(L)'
;MPRPTTRQEVLDRLRKTVADGKIIVGAGAGIGLTAKFIEKGGADLILVYNSGRFRMAGRGSLAGMMPYSDANQVVVEMASEVLPIVENTPVLAGVCGTDPFRDMRTFLTELRRLGFIGVQNFPTVGLIDGKFRQNLEETGMGYDREVEMIRIAHEMDLVTTPYAFTVDEGERMARAGADIIVVHVGLTTSGTIGAQTALSLDDCVTVIQEIRDAVVKINPEVIVLCHGGPLAGPKDAEYVLKRTKGVHGFYGASSMERLPVEMAIQENAEAFKKLQVNALFGALVLLSAPSAVVADTCQAPINHPGEPFSFVQPLNTTILTLTVTLRRSILRVTNTTGNGGWETALVKAKQWVNKLTLEEKAWMATGQPGPCVGNVLPIPRLNFSGICLQNGPQCVQQGDYSSVFVSSVSAAASWDRKLLYERAYALAEEHKAKGSHVILGPIGGPLGRSPYDGRTWEGFAADPYLTGVCMEETINGMQDAGVQANAKHFIANEQETQRNPTYAPDANETTYIQDSVSANIDDRTLHEIYMWPFANAVRARVASAMCSYNRLNGSHSCQNSYLLNHLLKGELGFQGYVMSDWGATHSGVASIESGMDMTMPGGFTLYGELWTEGSFFGKNLTEAVQNGTVPMSRLDDMIVRIMTPYFWLGQEKNYPSVDASVGPLNVDSAPDTWLYDWKFTGAANRDVRANHSAMIREHGGQSTVLLKNERNALPLRKPRNIVIAGNDAGPLTQGPDLQADFEYGVLAGSSGSGSCRFSYLSTPLDAINARARKDGSLVQSYLNNTLLTTSALTSPLWIPQQPDVCLVFLKSFSAEGEDRTSLELDWNGNAVVEAVATHCNNTIVITNSGGANVMPFADHPNVTAILAQHYAGEETGNAIADVLYGDVNPSAKLPYVIAYNESDYNAPLTTAVQTNGTYDWQSWFDEELEVGHRYFDAHNISVRYEFGFGLSYTTFDLKDLKAKGSVAANLTALPAKRPTEPGGNPALWETVYTLEAEVSNTGDVDGYAVPQLYLQFPTSTPAGTPPSQLRGFDKIWLEAGEKKTVTFDLMRRDVSYWDVVAQDWRIPAGAFIFKAGFSSRDFRANSVATLVKA
;
A
#
# COMPACT_ATOMS: atom_id res chain seq x y z
N MET A 1 -35.59 20.57 -26.28
CA MET A 1 -35.42 20.59 -27.75
C MET A 1 -34.07 19.96 -28.01
N PRO A 2 -33.95 18.92 -28.85
CA PRO A 2 -32.67 18.24 -29.03
C PRO A 2 -31.57 19.23 -29.45
N ARG A 3 -30.32 18.92 -29.08
CA ARG A 3 -29.15 19.70 -29.48
C ARG A 3 -29.18 19.94 -31.00
N PRO A 4 -29.01 21.19 -31.46
CA PRO A 4 -29.03 21.48 -32.88
C PRO A 4 -27.85 20.79 -33.58
N THR A 5 -28.09 20.30 -34.78
CA THR A 5 -27.11 19.50 -35.55
C THR A 5 -26.59 20.21 -36.79
N THR A 6 -27.17 21.37 -37.12
CA THR A 6 -26.74 22.21 -38.24
C THR A 6 -26.50 23.65 -37.78
N ARG A 7 -25.63 24.36 -38.50
CA ARG A 7 -25.38 25.79 -38.28
C ARG A 7 -26.67 26.61 -38.42
N GLN A 8 -27.48 26.33 -39.43
CA GLN A 8 -28.74 27.05 -39.65
C GLN A 8 -29.71 26.90 -38.48
N GLU A 9 -29.85 25.71 -37.89
CA GLU A 9 -30.69 25.49 -36.70
C GLU A 9 -30.24 26.33 -35.51
N VAL A 10 -28.93 26.50 -35.31
CA VAL A 10 -28.40 27.37 -34.26
C VAL A 10 -28.76 28.83 -34.54
N LEU A 11 -28.53 29.32 -35.76
CA LEU A 11 -28.82 30.70 -36.14
C LEU A 11 -30.31 31.04 -36.06
N ASP A 12 -31.19 30.12 -36.45
CA ASP A 12 -32.64 30.30 -36.36
C ASP A 12 -33.10 30.41 -34.90
N ARG A 13 -32.53 29.58 -34.01
CA ARG A 13 -32.80 29.67 -32.56
C ARG A 13 -32.34 31.01 -31.99
N LEU A 14 -31.13 31.45 -32.32
CA LEU A 14 -30.58 32.72 -31.83
C LEU A 14 -31.36 33.94 -32.35
N ARG A 15 -31.69 33.96 -33.65
CA ARG A 15 -32.52 35.03 -34.25
C ARG A 15 -33.91 35.05 -33.66
N LYS A 16 -34.47 33.87 -33.35
CA LYS A 16 -35.74 33.77 -32.62
C LYS A 16 -35.63 34.36 -31.21
N THR A 17 -34.58 34.08 -30.45
CA THR A 17 -34.33 34.69 -29.13
C THR A 17 -34.35 36.22 -29.24
N VAL A 18 -33.67 36.79 -30.24
CA VAL A 18 -33.65 38.24 -30.50
C VAL A 18 -35.03 38.77 -30.91
N ALA A 19 -35.73 38.10 -31.83
CA ALA A 19 -37.06 38.51 -32.29
C ALA A 19 -38.12 38.47 -31.18
N ASP A 20 -37.97 37.53 -30.23
CA ASP A 20 -38.81 37.42 -29.03
C ASP A 20 -38.47 38.49 -27.96
N GLY A 21 -37.54 39.42 -28.26
CA GLY A 21 -37.13 40.49 -27.36
C GLY A 21 -36.24 40.05 -26.19
N LYS A 22 -35.66 38.84 -26.27
CA LYS A 22 -34.74 38.30 -25.28
C LYS A 22 -33.29 38.53 -25.72
N ILE A 23 -32.37 38.49 -24.76
CA ILE A 23 -30.94 38.56 -25.03
C ILE A 23 -30.36 37.17 -25.25
N ILE A 24 -29.34 37.08 -26.09
CA ILE A 24 -28.55 35.86 -26.27
C ILE A 24 -27.53 35.75 -25.13
N VAL A 25 -27.42 34.58 -24.51
CA VAL A 25 -26.42 34.28 -23.49
C VAL A 25 -25.52 33.13 -23.95
N GLY A 26 -24.27 33.45 -24.28
CA GLY A 26 -23.21 32.45 -24.42
C GLY A 26 -22.51 32.22 -23.08
N ALA A 27 -22.14 30.98 -22.76
CA ALA A 27 -21.58 30.64 -21.45
C ALA A 27 -20.38 29.69 -21.57
N GLY A 28 -19.29 30.00 -20.87
CA GLY A 28 -18.09 29.17 -20.83
C GLY A 28 -18.21 28.02 -19.82
N ALA A 29 -17.79 26.81 -20.22
CA ALA A 29 -17.77 25.63 -19.36
C ALA A 29 -16.40 24.91 -19.41
N GLY A 30 -15.80 24.74 -18.23
CA GLY A 30 -14.52 24.10 -17.99
C GLY A 30 -14.61 22.63 -17.59
N ILE A 31 -15.77 22.16 -17.14
CA ILE A 31 -16.03 20.77 -16.74
C ILE A 31 -17.49 20.38 -17.03
N GLY A 32 -17.79 19.08 -17.07
CA GLY A 32 -19.16 18.59 -17.32
C GLY A 32 -20.22 19.10 -16.35
N LEU A 33 -19.86 19.34 -15.07
CA LEU A 33 -20.78 19.87 -14.06
C LEU A 33 -21.24 21.29 -14.40
N THR A 34 -20.33 22.18 -14.80
CA THR A 34 -20.67 23.57 -15.13
C THR A 34 -21.51 23.62 -16.40
N ALA A 35 -21.16 22.83 -17.43
CA ALA A 35 -21.95 22.70 -18.64
C ALA A 35 -23.41 22.26 -18.38
N LYS A 36 -23.60 21.25 -17.52
CA LYS A 36 -24.94 20.74 -17.13
C LYS A 36 -25.82 21.83 -16.52
N PHE A 37 -25.26 22.64 -15.62
CA PHE A 37 -26.04 23.66 -14.93
C PHE A 37 -26.20 24.95 -15.73
N ILE A 38 -25.25 25.26 -16.61
CA ILE A 38 -25.38 26.33 -17.61
C ILE A 38 -26.55 26.03 -18.56
N GLU A 39 -26.66 24.79 -19.05
CA GLU A 39 -27.80 24.37 -19.87
C GLU A 39 -29.14 24.48 -19.10
N LYS A 40 -29.18 24.00 -17.86
CA LYS A 40 -30.37 24.14 -17.01
C LYS A 40 -30.74 25.60 -16.72
N GLY A 41 -29.74 26.48 -16.68
CA GLY A 41 -29.91 27.93 -16.55
C GLY A 41 -30.47 28.60 -17.80
N GLY A 42 -30.57 27.88 -18.92
CA GLY A 42 -31.16 28.38 -20.15
C GLY A 42 -30.19 29.19 -21.03
N ALA A 43 -28.88 28.94 -20.95
CA ALA A 43 -27.93 29.56 -21.87
C ALA A 43 -28.19 29.12 -23.33
N ASP A 44 -28.05 30.05 -24.26
CA ASP A 44 -28.28 29.82 -25.70
C ASP A 44 -27.08 29.13 -26.37
N LEU A 45 -25.86 29.32 -25.85
CA LEU A 45 -24.62 28.72 -26.36
C LEU A 45 -23.71 28.29 -25.20
N ILE A 46 -23.01 27.15 -25.35
CA ILE A 46 -21.95 26.72 -24.43
C ILE A 46 -20.61 26.70 -25.16
N LEU A 47 -19.58 27.30 -24.56
CA LEU A 47 -18.20 27.29 -25.05
C LEU A 47 -17.32 26.40 -24.18
N VAL A 48 -16.65 25.42 -24.80
CA VAL A 48 -15.66 24.55 -24.17
C VAL A 48 -14.27 24.93 -24.66
N TYR A 49 -13.38 25.30 -23.74
CA TYR A 49 -12.08 25.89 -24.05
C TYR A 49 -11.10 25.72 -22.90
N ASN A 50 -9.80 25.75 -23.21
CA ASN A 50 -8.74 25.44 -22.25
C ASN A 50 -8.73 26.34 -21.00
N SER A 51 -9.01 27.65 -21.13
CA SER A 51 -9.11 28.53 -19.95
C SER A 51 -10.27 28.16 -19.03
N GLY A 52 -11.35 27.55 -19.53
CA GLY A 52 -12.40 27.00 -18.67
C GLY A 52 -11.84 25.95 -17.72
N ARG A 53 -11.07 25.00 -18.25
CA ARG A 53 -10.42 23.93 -17.46
C ARG A 53 -9.47 24.50 -16.40
N PHE A 54 -8.61 25.44 -16.78
CA PHE A 54 -7.67 26.06 -15.84
C PHE A 54 -8.35 26.86 -14.74
N ARG A 55 -9.46 27.55 -15.04
CA ARG A 55 -10.22 28.28 -14.02
C ARG A 55 -10.88 27.36 -13.02
N MET A 56 -11.45 26.25 -13.49
CA MET A 56 -12.02 25.24 -12.60
C MET A 56 -10.95 24.49 -11.78
N ALA A 57 -9.68 24.59 -12.19
CA ALA A 57 -8.50 24.19 -11.40
C ALA A 57 -7.92 25.32 -10.52
N GLY A 58 -8.64 26.43 -10.33
CA GLY A 58 -8.24 27.54 -9.45
C GLY A 58 -7.17 28.48 -10.04
N ARG A 59 -7.01 28.54 -11.36
CA ARG A 59 -6.05 29.43 -12.05
C ARG A 59 -6.74 30.61 -12.75
N GLY A 60 -6.01 31.71 -12.98
CA GLY A 60 -6.53 32.88 -13.69
C GLY A 60 -6.79 32.63 -15.18
N SER A 61 -7.63 33.46 -15.82
CA SER A 61 -8.03 33.30 -17.23
C SER A 61 -6.86 33.29 -18.22
N LEU A 62 -5.74 33.94 -17.87
CA LEU A 62 -4.52 33.97 -18.68
C LEU A 62 -3.77 32.64 -18.69
N ALA A 63 -4.06 31.69 -17.79
CA ALA A 63 -3.42 30.38 -17.80
C ALA A 63 -3.63 29.63 -19.12
N GLY A 64 -4.77 29.82 -19.81
CA GLY A 64 -4.99 29.26 -21.14
C GLY A 64 -4.23 29.97 -22.26
N MET A 65 -3.59 31.10 -22.00
CA MET A 65 -2.66 31.77 -22.93
C MET A 65 -1.20 31.34 -22.72
N MET A 66 -0.91 30.55 -21.66
CA MET A 66 0.45 30.14 -21.27
C MET A 66 0.77 28.74 -21.82
N PRO A 67 2.06 28.39 -21.98
CA PRO A 67 2.49 27.08 -22.49
C PRO A 67 2.39 25.96 -21.43
N TYR A 68 1.33 25.96 -20.62
CA TYR A 68 1.08 24.92 -19.62
C TYR A 68 0.50 23.64 -20.23
N SER A 69 -0.13 23.73 -21.39
CA SER A 69 -0.63 22.59 -22.14
C SER A 69 -0.91 22.96 -23.60
N ASP A 70 -1.11 21.96 -24.46
CA ASP A 70 -1.68 22.15 -25.80
C ASP A 70 -3.16 22.57 -25.67
N ALA A 71 -3.47 23.82 -26.04
CA ALA A 71 -4.81 24.39 -25.91
C ALA A 71 -5.87 23.66 -26.75
N ASN A 72 -5.50 23.22 -27.95
CA ASN A 72 -6.39 22.52 -28.87
C ASN A 72 -6.66 21.09 -28.37
N GLN A 73 -5.63 20.40 -27.87
CA GLN A 73 -5.77 19.06 -27.30
C GLN A 73 -6.64 19.06 -26.03
N VAL A 74 -6.52 20.09 -25.18
CA VAL A 74 -7.37 20.22 -23.99
C VAL A 74 -8.86 20.24 -24.36
N VAL A 75 -9.24 20.93 -25.44
CA VAL A 75 -10.64 21.00 -25.87
C VAL A 75 -11.14 19.66 -26.41
N VAL A 76 -10.28 18.91 -27.12
CA VAL A 76 -10.57 17.54 -27.55
C VAL A 76 -10.81 16.62 -26.35
N GLU A 77 -10.00 16.73 -25.30
CA GLU A 77 -10.18 15.95 -24.07
C GLU A 77 -11.50 16.29 -23.36
N MET A 78 -11.78 17.59 -23.19
CA MET A 78 -13.00 18.08 -22.56
C MET A 78 -14.28 17.67 -23.30
N ALA A 79 -14.18 17.39 -24.61
CA ALA A 79 -15.32 16.96 -25.42
C ALA A 79 -16.01 15.71 -24.83
N SER A 80 -15.22 14.74 -24.35
CA SER A 80 -15.73 13.50 -23.76
C SER A 80 -16.46 13.70 -22.43
N GLU A 81 -16.17 14.79 -21.72
CA GLU A 81 -16.80 15.13 -20.43
C GLU A 81 -18.05 16.00 -20.61
N VAL A 82 -18.02 16.91 -21.58
CA VAL A 82 -19.07 17.94 -21.75
C VAL A 82 -20.14 17.51 -22.76
N LEU A 83 -19.75 16.96 -23.91
CA LEU A 83 -20.71 16.66 -24.98
C LEU A 83 -21.73 15.58 -24.60
N PRO A 84 -21.44 14.55 -23.77
CA PRO A 84 -22.48 13.59 -23.36
C PRO A 84 -23.51 14.17 -22.39
N ILE A 85 -23.22 15.29 -21.73
CA ILE A 85 -24.01 15.81 -20.61
C ILE A 85 -24.96 16.95 -21.04
N VAL A 86 -24.63 17.70 -22.09
CA VAL A 86 -25.44 18.81 -22.60
C VAL A 86 -26.48 18.30 -23.60
N GLU A 87 -27.76 18.30 -23.32
CA GLU A 87 -28.76 17.61 -24.17
C GLU A 87 -29.37 18.49 -25.28
N ASN A 88 -29.46 19.79 -25.07
CA ASN A 88 -30.32 20.72 -25.81
C ASN A 88 -29.57 21.95 -26.35
N THR A 89 -28.56 22.45 -25.63
CA THR A 89 -27.83 23.67 -25.97
C THR A 89 -26.65 23.39 -26.92
N PRO A 90 -26.46 24.18 -28.00
CA PRO A 90 -25.30 24.05 -28.87
C PRO A 90 -23.97 24.23 -28.12
N VAL A 91 -23.01 23.35 -28.41
CA VAL A 91 -21.67 23.36 -27.79
C VAL A 91 -20.61 23.69 -28.83
N LEU A 92 -19.80 24.71 -28.54
CA LEU A 92 -18.76 25.25 -29.41
C LEU A 92 -17.38 24.96 -28.80
N ALA A 93 -16.39 24.77 -29.68
CA ALA A 93 -14.99 24.54 -29.29
C ALA A 93 -14.17 25.84 -29.33
N GLY A 94 -13.41 26.11 -28.28
CA GLY A 94 -12.32 27.09 -28.31
C GLY A 94 -11.14 26.54 -29.10
N VAL A 95 -10.72 27.26 -30.13
CA VAL A 95 -9.64 26.86 -31.04
C VAL A 95 -8.52 27.88 -30.98
N CYS A 96 -7.30 27.41 -30.68
CA CYS A 96 -6.08 28.18 -30.88
C CYS A 96 -5.76 28.22 -32.38
N GLY A 97 -6.25 29.24 -33.07
CA GLY A 97 -6.10 29.38 -34.53
C GLY A 97 -4.66 29.65 -34.99
N THR A 98 -3.77 30.04 -34.07
CA THR A 98 -2.35 30.34 -34.33
C THR A 98 -1.43 29.14 -34.08
N ASP A 99 -1.96 27.98 -33.70
CA ASP A 99 -1.18 26.77 -33.43
C ASP A 99 -0.41 26.30 -34.68
N PRO A 100 0.94 26.35 -34.68
CA PRO A 100 1.74 26.03 -35.86
C PRO A 100 1.82 24.53 -36.15
N PHE A 101 1.36 23.66 -35.24
CA PHE A 101 1.45 22.21 -35.37
C PHE A 101 0.16 21.58 -35.92
N ARG A 102 -0.89 22.38 -36.19
CA ARG A 102 -2.20 21.89 -36.63
C ARG A 102 -2.55 22.45 -38.00
N ASP A 103 -3.02 21.57 -38.89
CA ASP A 103 -3.76 22.00 -40.08
C ASP A 103 -5.21 22.30 -39.67
N MET A 104 -5.64 23.56 -39.80
CA MET A 104 -6.94 24.00 -39.29
C MET A 104 -8.11 23.27 -39.94
N ARG A 105 -8.05 22.95 -41.24
CA ARG A 105 -9.15 22.23 -41.92
C ARG A 105 -9.29 20.80 -41.39
N THR A 106 -8.17 20.12 -41.16
CA THR A 106 -8.14 18.79 -40.55
C THR A 106 -8.65 18.83 -39.11
N PHE A 107 -8.17 19.79 -38.31
CA PHE A 107 -8.56 19.90 -36.91
C PHE A 107 -10.04 20.26 -36.72
N LEU A 108 -10.57 21.19 -37.52
CA LEU A 108 -11.99 21.53 -37.52
C LEU A 108 -12.87 20.33 -37.95
N THR A 109 -12.36 19.46 -38.83
CA THR A 109 -13.04 18.21 -39.20
C THR A 109 -13.12 17.25 -38.01
N GLU A 110 -12.05 17.15 -37.22
CA GLU A 110 -12.04 16.38 -35.99
C GLU A 110 -13.05 16.91 -34.97
N LEU A 111 -13.06 18.23 -34.72
CA LEU A 111 -14.00 18.85 -33.79
C LEU A 111 -15.46 18.61 -34.19
N ARG A 112 -15.77 18.72 -35.48
CA ARG A 112 -17.09 18.38 -36.02
C ARG A 112 -17.44 16.91 -35.78
N ARG A 113 -16.48 15.99 -35.98
CA ARG A 113 -16.67 14.54 -35.74
C ARG A 113 -16.94 14.24 -34.26
N LEU A 114 -16.29 14.98 -33.35
CA LEU A 114 -16.51 14.84 -31.91
C LEU A 114 -17.91 15.32 -31.48
N GLY A 115 -18.53 16.21 -32.26
CA GLY A 115 -19.90 16.69 -32.03
C GLY A 115 -19.99 18.17 -31.63
N PHE A 116 -18.93 18.95 -31.81
CA PHE A 116 -19.01 20.41 -31.71
C PHE A 116 -19.72 21.00 -32.93
N ILE A 117 -20.65 21.93 -32.71
CA ILE A 117 -21.45 22.56 -33.78
C ILE A 117 -20.87 23.91 -34.26
N GLY A 118 -19.84 24.39 -33.57
CA GLY A 118 -19.22 25.68 -33.87
C GLY A 118 -17.90 25.90 -33.16
N VAL A 119 -17.27 27.04 -33.44
CA VAL A 119 -15.94 27.40 -32.94
C VAL A 119 -15.82 28.86 -32.49
N GLN A 120 -14.93 29.07 -31.54
CA GLN A 120 -14.47 30.34 -31.01
C GLN A 120 -12.94 30.43 -31.16
N ASN A 121 -12.41 31.59 -31.57
CA ASN A 121 -10.96 31.82 -31.64
C ASN A 121 -10.33 32.04 -30.25
N PHE A 122 -10.39 31.06 -29.34
CA PHE A 122 -9.71 31.18 -28.05
C PHE A 122 -8.87 29.94 -27.77
N PRO A 123 -7.61 30.05 -27.33
CA PRO A 123 -6.80 31.26 -27.04
C PRO A 123 -6.65 32.24 -28.22
N THR A 124 -6.63 33.56 -27.92
CA THR A 124 -6.53 34.63 -28.93
C THR A 124 -5.36 35.58 -28.69
N VAL A 125 -4.60 35.88 -29.75
CA VAL A 125 -3.58 36.93 -29.72
C VAL A 125 -4.17 38.33 -29.60
N GLY A 126 -5.49 38.46 -29.79
CA GLY A 126 -6.29 39.66 -29.51
C GLY A 126 -6.11 40.23 -28.10
N LEU A 127 -5.82 39.36 -27.11
CA LEU A 127 -5.55 39.75 -25.72
C LEU A 127 -4.10 40.15 -25.45
N ILE A 128 -3.20 40.03 -26.43
CA ILE A 128 -1.79 40.39 -26.33
C ILE A 128 -1.62 41.76 -26.97
N ASP A 129 -0.89 42.65 -26.30
CA ASP A 129 -0.60 44.01 -26.75
C ASP A 129 0.92 44.31 -26.82
N GLY A 130 1.24 45.55 -27.19
CA GLY A 130 2.60 46.08 -27.19
C GLY A 130 3.57 45.34 -28.12
N LYS A 131 4.85 45.34 -27.74
CA LYS A 131 5.93 44.74 -28.54
C LYS A 131 5.74 43.23 -28.73
N PHE A 132 5.09 42.55 -27.79
CA PHE A 132 4.86 41.12 -27.91
C PHE A 132 3.84 40.81 -29.01
N ARG A 133 2.72 41.55 -29.06
CA ARG A 133 1.75 41.44 -30.16
C ARG A 133 2.40 41.70 -31.52
N GLN A 134 3.17 42.78 -31.62
CA GLN A 134 3.88 43.13 -32.85
C GLN A 134 4.79 41.99 -33.33
N ASN A 135 5.59 41.39 -32.43
CA ASN A 135 6.47 40.28 -32.78
C ASN A 135 5.72 39.02 -33.23
N LEU A 136 4.56 38.72 -32.64
CA LEU A 136 3.72 37.58 -33.06
C LEU A 136 3.19 37.78 -34.48
N GLU A 137 2.76 39.00 -34.81
CA GLU A 137 2.30 39.36 -36.16
C GLU A 137 3.44 39.31 -37.18
N GLU A 138 4.60 39.87 -36.86
CA GLU A 138 5.79 39.86 -37.73
C GLU A 138 6.35 38.45 -38.00
N THR A 139 6.08 37.49 -37.10
CA THR A 139 6.55 36.10 -37.21
C THR A 139 5.47 35.12 -37.69
N GLY A 140 4.31 35.60 -38.14
CA GLY A 140 3.28 34.78 -38.78
C GLY A 140 2.35 34.02 -37.83
N MET A 141 2.39 34.35 -36.53
CA MET A 141 1.47 33.89 -35.47
C MET A 141 0.44 34.98 -35.10
N GLY A 142 0.14 35.86 -36.05
CA GLY A 142 -0.75 37.01 -35.86
C GLY A 142 -2.24 36.67 -35.98
N TYR A 143 -3.06 37.69 -35.73
CA TYR A 143 -4.52 37.60 -35.74
C TYR A 143 -5.11 37.14 -37.09
N ASP A 144 -4.37 37.30 -38.19
CA ASP A 144 -4.76 36.76 -39.51
C ASP A 144 -5.01 35.25 -39.51
N ARG A 145 -4.28 34.49 -38.67
CA ARG A 145 -4.49 33.04 -38.55
C ARG A 145 -5.83 32.71 -37.88
N GLU A 146 -6.27 33.54 -36.95
CA GLU A 146 -7.59 33.41 -36.33
C GLU A 146 -8.71 33.76 -37.31
N VAL A 147 -8.53 34.83 -38.10
CA VAL A 147 -9.46 35.21 -39.18
C VAL A 147 -9.59 34.09 -40.22
N GLU A 148 -8.46 33.49 -40.61
CA GLU A 148 -8.44 32.36 -41.54
C GLU A 148 -9.13 31.11 -40.97
N MET A 149 -8.92 30.81 -39.68
CA MET A 149 -9.62 29.71 -39.00
C MET A 149 -11.14 29.90 -39.04
N ILE A 150 -11.63 31.12 -38.78
CA ILE A 150 -13.05 31.46 -38.87
C ILE A 150 -13.58 31.32 -40.29
N ARG A 151 -12.82 31.76 -41.30
CA ARG A 151 -13.19 31.59 -42.72
C ARG A 151 -13.34 30.11 -43.08
N ILE A 152 -12.39 29.27 -42.67
CA ILE A 152 -12.45 27.82 -42.91
C ILE A 152 -13.64 27.20 -42.17
N ALA A 153 -13.90 27.58 -40.92
CA ALA A 153 -15.03 27.07 -40.15
C ALA A 153 -16.38 27.44 -40.79
N HIS A 154 -16.52 28.67 -41.29
CA HIS A 154 -17.71 29.11 -42.02
C HIS A 154 -17.95 28.28 -43.29
N GLU A 155 -16.89 28.05 -44.09
CA GLU A 155 -16.96 27.18 -45.28
C GLU A 155 -17.33 25.73 -44.95
N MET A 156 -16.99 25.27 -43.74
CA MET A 156 -17.27 23.93 -43.24
C MET A 156 -18.64 23.78 -42.58
N ASP A 157 -19.48 24.82 -42.65
CA ASP A 157 -20.82 24.86 -42.05
C ASP A 157 -20.81 24.70 -40.52
N LEU A 158 -19.78 25.26 -39.86
CA LEU A 158 -19.71 25.39 -38.41
C LEU A 158 -20.16 26.79 -37.98
N VAL A 159 -20.87 26.90 -36.86
CA VAL A 159 -21.22 28.20 -36.27
C VAL A 159 -19.95 28.92 -35.82
N THR A 160 -19.80 30.18 -36.18
CA THR A 160 -18.58 30.97 -35.90
C THR A 160 -18.87 32.11 -34.93
N THR A 161 -18.11 32.19 -33.83
CA THR A 161 -18.36 33.18 -32.76
C THR A 161 -17.12 34.00 -32.35
N PRO A 162 -16.25 34.47 -33.26
CA PRO A 162 -14.96 35.06 -32.86
C PRO A 162 -15.06 36.26 -31.93
N TYR A 163 -14.05 36.40 -31.07
CA TYR A 163 -13.73 37.62 -30.37
C TYR A 163 -13.21 38.67 -31.37
N ALA A 164 -13.41 39.94 -31.05
CA ALA A 164 -12.78 41.08 -31.72
C ALA A 164 -12.57 42.20 -30.70
N PHE A 165 -11.41 42.87 -30.74
CA PHE A 165 -11.00 43.86 -29.75
C PHE A 165 -10.96 45.27 -30.34
N THR A 166 -10.87 45.38 -31.67
CA THR A 166 -10.84 46.65 -32.41
C THR A 166 -11.81 46.64 -33.59
N VAL A 167 -12.07 47.82 -34.16
CA VAL A 167 -12.89 47.97 -35.38
C VAL A 167 -12.33 47.17 -36.55
N ASP A 168 -11.01 47.23 -36.78
CA ASP A 168 -10.34 46.49 -37.86
C ASP A 168 -10.53 44.98 -37.73
N GLU A 169 -10.28 44.43 -36.54
CA GLU A 169 -10.45 43.00 -36.26
C GLU A 169 -11.91 42.57 -36.43
N GLY A 170 -12.87 43.41 -36.00
CA GLY A 170 -14.29 43.18 -36.21
C GLY A 170 -14.66 43.13 -37.69
N GLU A 171 -14.20 44.10 -38.49
CA GLU A 171 -14.45 44.11 -39.94
C GLU A 171 -13.86 42.90 -40.64
N ARG A 172 -12.66 42.46 -40.25
CA ARG A 172 -12.00 41.27 -40.80
C ARG A 172 -12.76 39.99 -40.46
N MET A 173 -13.23 39.83 -39.23
CA MET A 173 -14.07 38.70 -38.83
C MET A 173 -15.41 38.69 -39.56
N ALA A 174 -16.03 39.86 -39.77
CA ALA A 174 -17.26 39.97 -40.55
C ALA A 174 -17.04 39.55 -42.01
N ARG A 175 -15.93 39.96 -42.65
CA ARG A 175 -15.56 39.54 -44.01
C ARG A 175 -15.21 38.05 -44.12
N ALA A 176 -14.67 37.46 -43.05
CA ALA A 176 -14.41 36.02 -42.97
C ALA A 176 -15.69 35.18 -42.84
N GLY A 177 -16.85 35.82 -42.62
CA GLY A 177 -18.13 35.13 -42.51
C GLY A 177 -18.56 34.82 -41.07
N ALA A 178 -18.02 35.52 -40.08
CA ALA A 178 -18.46 35.35 -38.69
C ALA A 178 -19.99 35.47 -38.56
N ASP A 179 -20.61 34.47 -37.93
CA ASP A 179 -22.04 34.45 -37.62
C ASP A 179 -22.36 35.36 -36.42
N ILE A 180 -21.48 35.27 -35.43
CA ILE A 180 -21.55 36.00 -34.18
C ILE A 180 -20.20 36.69 -33.99
N ILE A 181 -20.21 37.98 -33.66
CA ILE A 181 -18.99 38.70 -33.27
C ILE A 181 -19.13 39.08 -31.81
N VAL A 182 -18.20 38.60 -30.99
CA VAL A 182 -18.15 38.89 -29.56
C VAL A 182 -17.15 40.01 -29.32
N VAL A 183 -17.64 41.22 -29.08
CA VAL A 183 -16.78 42.37 -28.80
C VAL A 183 -16.18 42.21 -27.41
N HIS A 184 -14.85 42.05 -27.35
CA HIS A 184 -14.13 41.73 -26.13
C HIS A 184 -13.36 42.95 -25.61
N VAL A 185 -13.75 43.46 -24.44
CA VAL A 185 -13.22 44.72 -23.86
C VAL A 185 -12.18 44.49 -22.76
N GLY A 186 -11.31 43.48 -22.91
CA GLY A 186 -10.24 43.14 -21.96
C GLY A 186 -10.58 42.05 -20.93
N LEU A 187 -9.67 41.73 -20.00
CA LEU A 187 -9.83 40.64 -19.02
C LEU A 187 -10.84 40.97 -17.91
N THR A 188 -11.61 39.97 -17.45
CA THR A 188 -12.59 40.15 -16.37
C THR A 188 -11.90 40.54 -15.05
N THR A 189 -12.36 41.63 -14.42
CA THR A 189 -11.71 42.24 -13.24
C THR A 189 -12.23 41.75 -11.88
N SER A 190 -13.35 41.02 -11.83
CA SER A 190 -13.99 40.59 -10.57
C SER A 190 -13.51 39.22 -10.06
N GLY A 191 -13.73 38.96 -8.76
CA GLY A 191 -13.33 37.72 -8.05
C GLY A 191 -11.93 37.80 -7.42
N THR A 192 -11.49 36.73 -6.75
CA THR A 192 -10.23 36.69 -5.95
C THR A 192 -8.93 36.78 -6.77
N ILE A 193 -9.02 36.61 -8.10
CA ILE A 193 -7.88 36.57 -9.04
C ILE A 193 -8.11 37.41 -10.32
N GLY A 194 -8.96 38.45 -10.25
CA GLY A 194 -9.26 39.34 -11.38
C GLY A 194 -8.14 40.32 -11.75
N ALA A 195 -8.11 40.78 -13.00
CA ALA A 195 -7.14 41.77 -13.48
C ALA A 195 -7.43 43.18 -12.92
N GLN A 196 -6.39 43.98 -12.64
CA GLN A 196 -6.54 45.33 -12.05
C GLN A 196 -6.62 46.49 -13.07
N THR A 197 -6.36 46.20 -14.35
CA THR A 197 -6.40 47.18 -15.46
C THR A 197 -7.64 46.94 -16.32
N ALA A 198 -8.61 47.86 -16.31
CA ALA A 198 -9.77 47.78 -17.18
C ALA A 198 -10.32 49.16 -17.58
N LEU A 199 -11.01 49.18 -18.72
CA LEU A 199 -11.85 50.29 -19.18
C LEU A 199 -12.98 50.56 -18.17
N SER A 200 -13.50 51.79 -18.15
CA SER A 200 -14.76 52.07 -17.45
C SER A 200 -15.95 51.45 -18.20
N LEU A 201 -17.09 51.26 -17.53
CA LEU A 201 -18.30 50.76 -18.20
C LEU A 201 -18.77 51.71 -19.33
N ASP A 202 -18.59 53.03 -19.18
CA ASP A 202 -18.92 54.02 -20.22
C ASP A 202 -18.01 53.91 -21.44
N ASP A 203 -16.71 53.68 -21.23
CA ASP A 203 -15.77 53.42 -22.33
C ASP A 203 -16.12 52.12 -23.06
N CYS A 204 -16.55 51.08 -22.32
CA CYS A 204 -17.00 49.83 -22.91
C CYS A 204 -18.21 50.03 -23.84
N VAL A 205 -19.21 50.85 -23.44
CA VAL A 205 -20.36 51.18 -24.30
C VAL A 205 -19.88 51.77 -25.63
N THR A 206 -18.93 52.70 -25.58
CA THR A 206 -18.40 53.38 -26.77
C THR A 206 -17.72 52.38 -27.71
N VAL A 207 -16.76 51.61 -27.20
CA VAL A 207 -16.01 50.62 -28.00
C VAL A 207 -16.93 49.57 -28.60
N ILE A 208 -17.88 49.05 -27.82
CA ILE A 208 -18.84 48.04 -28.29
C ILE A 208 -19.72 48.61 -29.40
N GLN A 209 -20.20 49.86 -29.25
CA GLN A 209 -21.02 50.51 -30.27
C GLN A 209 -20.25 50.75 -31.57
N GLU A 210 -18.99 51.21 -31.49
CA GLU A 210 -18.15 51.48 -32.65
C GLU A 210 -17.87 50.20 -33.47
N ILE A 211 -17.48 49.12 -32.80
CA ILE A 211 -17.23 47.83 -33.47
C ILE A 211 -18.54 47.29 -34.06
N ARG A 212 -19.64 47.33 -33.30
CA ARG A 212 -20.97 46.93 -33.78
C ARG A 212 -21.34 47.69 -35.06
N ASP A 213 -21.19 49.01 -35.08
CA ASP A 213 -21.60 49.86 -36.21
C ASP A 213 -20.72 49.65 -37.45
N ALA A 214 -19.46 49.23 -37.27
CA ALA A 214 -18.58 48.83 -38.36
C ALA A 214 -18.97 47.47 -38.95
N VAL A 215 -19.16 46.44 -38.12
CA VAL A 215 -19.41 45.08 -38.61
C VAL A 215 -20.75 44.92 -39.32
N VAL A 216 -21.80 45.63 -38.87
CA VAL A 216 -23.12 45.57 -39.52
C VAL A 216 -23.17 46.24 -40.89
N LYS A 217 -22.21 47.13 -41.20
CA LYS A 217 -22.07 47.69 -42.56
C LYS A 217 -21.55 46.65 -43.56
N ILE A 218 -20.83 45.63 -43.07
CA ILE A 218 -20.27 44.56 -43.88
C ILE A 218 -21.24 43.38 -43.96
N ASN A 219 -21.78 42.96 -42.82
CA ASN A 219 -22.78 41.90 -42.73
C ASN A 219 -23.96 42.39 -41.88
N PRO A 220 -25.08 42.85 -42.49
CA PRO A 220 -26.25 43.31 -41.75
C PRO A 220 -26.90 42.24 -40.87
N GLU A 221 -26.65 40.97 -41.15
CA GLU A 221 -27.25 39.82 -40.46
C GLU A 221 -26.37 39.27 -39.32
N VAL A 222 -25.23 39.89 -39.03
CA VAL A 222 -24.30 39.44 -37.98
C VAL A 222 -24.87 39.68 -36.59
N ILE A 223 -24.76 38.67 -35.72
CA ILE A 223 -25.16 38.81 -34.31
C ILE A 223 -23.98 39.37 -33.52
N VAL A 224 -24.14 40.57 -32.97
CA VAL A 224 -23.11 41.17 -32.08
C VAL A 224 -23.42 40.88 -30.61
N LEU A 225 -22.46 40.35 -29.86
CA LEU A 225 -22.51 40.15 -28.40
C LEU A 225 -21.36 40.92 -27.73
N CYS A 226 -21.44 41.14 -26.42
CA CYS A 226 -20.37 41.78 -25.65
C CYS A 226 -19.77 40.86 -24.57
N HIS A 227 -18.48 41.03 -24.28
CA HIS A 227 -17.75 40.28 -23.26
C HIS A 227 -16.52 41.04 -22.72
N GLY A 228 -16.07 40.70 -21.51
CA GLY A 228 -14.77 41.10 -20.98
C GLY A 228 -14.78 42.36 -20.12
N GLY A 229 -13.62 42.71 -19.58
CA GLY A 229 -13.37 43.92 -18.79
C GLY A 229 -14.27 43.99 -17.55
N PRO A 230 -14.97 45.13 -17.32
CA PRO A 230 -15.85 45.30 -16.18
C PRO A 230 -17.19 44.55 -16.31
N LEU A 231 -17.48 43.87 -17.43
CA LEU A 231 -18.73 43.12 -17.62
C LEU A 231 -18.65 41.76 -16.92
N ALA A 232 -18.80 41.75 -15.60
CA ALA A 232 -18.58 40.57 -14.78
C ALA A 232 -19.87 39.82 -14.39
N GLY A 233 -21.03 40.49 -14.36
CA GLY A 233 -22.31 39.87 -14.05
C GLY A 233 -23.51 40.51 -14.77
N PRO A 234 -24.74 40.05 -14.47
CA PRO A 234 -25.96 40.49 -15.17
C PRO A 234 -26.22 42.00 -15.13
N LYS A 235 -25.87 42.68 -14.03
CA LYS A 235 -26.05 44.13 -13.87
C LYS A 235 -25.16 44.93 -14.82
N ASP A 236 -23.94 44.46 -15.05
CA ASP A 236 -22.99 45.12 -15.94
C ASP A 236 -23.38 44.91 -17.41
N ALA A 237 -23.81 43.69 -17.75
CA ALA A 237 -24.38 43.39 -19.06
C ALA A 237 -25.64 44.23 -19.34
N GLU A 238 -26.55 44.34 -18.37
CA GLU A 238 -27.74 45.21 -18.48
C GLU A 238 -27.35 46.69 -18.67
N TYR A 239 -26.33 47.16 -17.96
CA TYR A 239 -25.84 48.53 -18.06
C TYR A 239 -25.41 48.87 -19.49
N VAL A 240 -24.62 47.99 -20.11
CA VAL A 240 -24.11 48.15 -21.47
C VAL A 240 -25.22 47.99 -22.50
N LEU A 241 -26.01 46.92 -22.41
CA LEU A 241 -27.07 46.63 -23.40
C LEU A 241 -28.13 47.73 -23.47
N LYS A 242 -28.46 48.39 -22.36
CA LYS A 242 -29.39 49.54 -22.36
C LYS A 242 -28.83 50.79 -23.03
N ARG A 243 -27.51 50.89 -23.20
CA ARG A 243 -26.80 52.08 -23.70
C ARG A 243 -26.18 51.87 -25.08
N THR A 244 -26.14 50.63 -25.57
CA THR A 244 -25.79 50.29 -26.95
C THR A 244 -27.05 50.03 -27.80
N LYS A 245 -26.95 50.21 -29.12
CA LYS A 245 -28.02 49.91 -30.09
C LYS A 245 -27.59 48.76 -30.99
N GLY A 246 -28.42 47.71 -31.06
CA GLY A 246 -28.20 46.57 -31.95
C GLY A 246 -27.07 45.63 -31.51
N VAL A 247 -26.83 45.55 -30.19
CA VAL A 247 -26.06 44.49 -29.53
C VAL A 247 -27.08 43.52 -28.93
N HIS A 248 -26.90 42.22 -29.18
CA HIS A 248 -27.96 41.21 -29.01
C HIS A 248 -27.83 40.40 -27.72
N GLY A 249 -26.76 40.59 -26.95
CA GLY A 249 -26.58 39.86 -25.70
C GLY A 249 -25.14 39.83 -25.18
N PHE A 250 -24.88 38.84 -24.33
CA PHE A 250 -23.66 38.72 -23.54
C PHE A 250 -23.03 37.34 -23.68
N TYR A 251 -21.70 37.28 -23.68
CA TYR A 251 -20.96 36.03 -23.80
C TYR A 251 -20.11 35.78 -22.56
N GLY A 252 -20.69 35.14 -21.54
CA GLY A 252 -20.11 34.96 -20.22
C GLY A 252 -19.14 33.79 -20.10
N ALA A 253 -17.84 34.08 -20.18
CA ALA A 253 -16.74 33.19 -19.85
C ALA A 253 -16.65 32.91 -18.31
N SER A 254 -15.69 33.55 -17.63
CA SER A 254 -15.44 33.38 -16.19
C SER A 254 -16.66 33.76 -15.33
N SER A 255 -17.50 34.64 -15.86
CA SER A 255 -18.72 35.15 -15.24
C SER A 255 -19.83 34.13 -15.07
N MET A 256 -19.84 33.04 -15.85
CA MET A 256 -20.89 32.02 -15.81
C MET A 256 -20.51 30.81 -14.95
N GLU A 257 -19.23 30.46 -14.87
CA GLU A 257 -18.80 29.30 -14.08
C GLU A 257 -18.00 29.65 -12.82
N ARG A 258 -16.93 30.45 -12.93
CA ARG A 258 -15.97 30.62 -11.83
C ARG A 258 -16.57 31.45 -10.69
N LEU A 259 -17.05 32.65 -10.99
CA LEU A 259 -17.53 33.58 -9.95
C LEU A 259 -18.70 32.99 -9.13
N PRO A 260 -19.72 32.36 -9.75
CA PRO A 260 -20.81 31.76 -8.97
C PRO A 260 -20.37 30.55 -8.14
N VAL A 261 -19.44 29.73 -8.64
CA VAL A 261 -18.94 28.54 -7.93
C VAL A 261 -18.10 28.93 -6.72
N GLU A 262 -17.22 29.94 -6.85
CA GLU A 262 -16.43 30.47 -5.73
C GLU A 262 -17.35 30.89 -4.56
N MET A 263 -18.41 31.66 -4.84
CA MET A 263 -19.37 32.10 -3.82
C MET A 263 -20.16 30.91 -3.23
N ALA A 264 -20.72 30.03 -4.07
CA ALA A 264 -21.58 28.95 -3.62
C ALA A 264 -20.83 27.92 -2.75
N ILE A 265 -19.58 27.59 -3.09
CA ILE A 265 -18.76 26.67 -2.29
C ILE A 265 -18.44 27.30 -0.93
N GLN A 266 -18.03 28.58 -0.92
CA GLN A 266 -17.70 29.28 0.32
C GLN A 266 -18.92 29.38 1.25
N GLU A 267 -20.06 29.85 0.75
CA GLU A 267 -21.28 30.00 1.54
C GLU A 267 -21.79 28.65 2.09
N ASN A 268 -21.69 27.58 1.29
CA ASN A 268 -22.09 26.25 1.73
C ASN A 268 -21.17 25.72 2.84
N ALA A 269 -19.85 25.89 2.69
CA ALA A 269 -18.90 25.52 3.74
C ALA A 269 -19.13 26.33 5.04
N GLU A 270 -19.39 27.64 4.93
CA GLU A 270 -19.74 28.48 6.07
C GLU A 270 -21.06 28.03 6.74
N ALA A 271 -22.05 27.58 5.97
CA ALA A 271 -23.30 27.05 6.50
C ALA A 271 -23.09 25.76 7.30
N PHE A 272 -22.27 24.82 6.79
CA PHE A 272 -21.91 23.61 7.53
C PHE A 272 -21.15 23.92 8.83
N LYS A 273 -20.25 24.91 8.82
CA LYS A 273 -19.53 25.37 10.02
C LYS A 273 -20.42 26.03 11.06
N LYS A 274 -21.62 26.48 10.71
CA LYS A 274 -22.61 27.08 11.62
C LYS A 274 -23.53 26.04 12.28
N LEU A 275 -23.45 24.76 11.91
CA LEU A 275 -24.23 23.69 12.54
C LEU A 275 -23.72 23.41 13.95
N GLN A 276 -24.63 23.34 14.93
CA GLN A 276 -24.33 22.88 16.30
C GLN A 276 -25.06 21.59 16.60
N VAL A 277 -24.36 20.63 17.19
CA VAL A 277 -24.91 19.32 17.57
C VAL A 277 -25.16 19.30 19.07
N ASN A 278 -26.40 19.04 19.48
CA ASN A 278 -26.74 18.82 20.89
C ASN A 278 -26.35 17.40 21.31
N ALA A 279 -25.52 17.30 22.34
CA ALA A 279 -25.19 16.03 22.98
C ALA A 279 -26.34 15.56 23.87
N LEU A 280 -26.76 14.29 23.70
CA LEU A 280 -27.59 13.58 24.66
C LEU A 280 -27.11 12.13 24.75
N PHE A 281 -26.43 11.86 25.86
CA PHE A 281 -26.19 10.52 26.40
C PHE A 281 -27.52 9.84 26.73
N GLY A 282 -27.63 8.54 26.45
CA GLY A 282 -28.76 7.71 26.90
C GLY A 282 -28.51 6.23 26.63
N ALA A 283 -28.32 5.47 27.71
CA ALA A 283 -28.04 4.04 27.72
C ALA A 283 -29.29 3.14 27.57
N LEU A 284 -29.02 1.89 27.18
CA LEU A 284 -29.56 0.62 27.71
C LEU A 284 -30.66 -0.15 26.91
N VAL A 285 -30.27 -1.39 26.56
CA VAL A 285 -30.93 -2.71 26.75
C VAL A 285 -31.11 -3.56 25.49
N LEU A 286 -30.35 -4.66 25.50
CA LEU A 286 -30.44 -5.90 24.71
C LEU A 286 -31.83 -6.55 24.70
N LEU A 287 -32.19 -7.17 23.58
CA LEU A 287 -32.99 -8.40 23.56
C LEU A 287 -32.50 -9.33 22.43
N SER A 288 -32.25 -10.56 22.83
CA SER A 288 -31.59 -11.69 22.16
C SER A 288 -32.38 -12.39 21.05
N ALA A 289 -31.66 -12.99 20.08
CA ALA A 289 -32.06 -14.16 19.28
C ALA A 289 -30.78 -14.95 18.83
N PRO A 290 -30.87 -16.25 18.51
CA PRO A 290 -29.92 -17.26 18.98
C PRO A 290 -28.77 -17.65 18.02
N SER A 291 -27.60 -17.80 18.62
CA SER A 291 -26.54 -18.82 18.40
C SER A 291 -26.32 -19.40 16.99
N ALA A 292 -25.34 -18.82 16.29
CA ALA A 292 -24.31 -19.57 15.57
C ALA A 292 -22.97 -19.22 16.25
N VAL A 293 -22.21 -20.24 16.67
CA VAL A 293 -20.91 -20.05 17.33
C VAL A 293 -19.90 -19.71 16.23
N VAL A 294 -19.78 -18.43 15.91
CA VAL A 294 -18.56 -17.87 15.32
C VAL A 294 -17.66 -17.54 16.51
N ALA A 295 -16.41 -17.95 16.46
CA ALA A 295 -15.42 -17.51 17.43
C ALA A 295 -15.18 -16.01 17.21
N ASP A 296 -15.98 -15.16 17.87
CA ASP A 296 -15.65 -13.75 18.04
C ASP A 296 -14.37 -13.70 18.89
N THR A 297 -13.22 -13.63 18.20
CA THR A 297 -11.89 -13.42 18.78
C THR A 297 -11.62 -11.96 19.15
N CYS A 298 -12.63 -11.08 19.13
CA CYS A 298 -12.49 -9.68 19.51
C CYS A 298 -12.26 -9.58 21.03
N GLN A 299 -11.00 -9.44 21.41
CA GLN A 299 -10.60 -9.12 22.77
C GLN A 299 -11.25 -7.79 23.20
N ALA A 300 -11.71 -7.69 24.46
CA ALA A 300 -12.17 -6.42 24.99
C ALA A 300 -11.02 -5.37 24.97
N PRO A 301 -11.31 -4.06 24.73
CA PRO A 301 -10.28 -3.04 24.67
C PRO A 301 -9.35 -3.07 25.89
N ILE A 302 -8.04 -3.17 25.64
CA ILE A 302 -7.04 -3.13 26.71
C ILE A 302 -6.94 -1.69 27.21
N ASN A 303 -7.24 -1.48 28.49
CA ASN A 303 -7.12 -0.16 29.10
C ASN A 303 -5.65 0.18 29.33
N HIS A 304 -5.14 1.15 28.58
CA HIS A 304 -3.87 1.82 28.87
C HIS A 304 -4.11 3.14 29.61
N PRO A 305 -3.21 3.57 30.50
CA PRO A 305 -3.25 4.89 31.12
C PRO A 305 -2.80 5.98 30.12
N GLY A 306 -3.59 6.21 29.07
CA GLY A 306 -3.30 7.20 28.02
C GLY A 306 -4.44 7.34 27.03
N GLU A 307 -4.42 8.39 26.20
CA GLU A 307 -5.34 8.46 25.05
C GLU A 307 -4.87 7.46 23.97
N PRO A 308 -5.76 6.61 23.44
CA PRO A 308 -5.40 5.67 22.39
C PRO A 308 -4.88 6.42 21.16
N PHE A 309 -3.84 5.87 20.51
CA PHE A 309 -3.35 6.37 19.24
C PHE A 309 -4.51 6.51 18.25
N SER A 310 -4.62 7.69 17.65
CA SER A 310 -5.60 7.97 16.63
C SER A 310 -5.06 9.03 15.68
N PHE A 311 -5.19 8.75 14.39
CA PHE A 311 -4.91 9.71 13.34
C PHE A 311 -6.10 9.77 12.39
N VAL A 312 -6.82 10.87 12.49
CA VAL A 312 -7.98 11.16 11.65
C VAL A 312 -7.49 11.84 10.37
N GLN A 313 -7.82 11.25 9.22
CA GLN A 313 -7.48 11.78 7.91
C GLN A 313 -7.95 13.26 7.77
N PRO A 314 -7.09 14.17 7.27
CA PRO A 314 -7.47 15.55 6.99
C PRO A 314 -8.59 15.68 5.95
N LEU A 315 -9.50 16.66 6.13
CA LEU A 315 -10.65 16.90 5.23
C LEU A 315 -10.27 17.24 3.78
N ASN A 316 -9.09 17.82 3.56
CA ASN A 316 -8.58 18.22 2.24
C ASN A 316 -7.69 17.15 1.60
N THR A 317 -7.72 15.91 2.10
CA THR A 317 -6.96 14.80 1.53
C THR A 317 -7.42 14.53 0.09
N THR A 318 -6.46 14.41 -0.82
CA THR A 318 -6.77 14.04 -2.20
C THR A 318 -7.29 12.60 -2.23
N ILE A 319 -8.49 12.40 -2.79
CA ILE A 319 -9.11 11.07 -2.88
C ILE A 319 -8.79 10.46 -4.25
N LEU A 320 -8.02 9.37 -4.26
CA LEU A 320 -7.82 8.58 -5.46
C LEU A 320 -9.02 7.65 -5.68
N THR A 321 -9.66 7.81 -6.82
CA THR A 321 -10.75 6.96 -7.30
C THR A 321 -10.29 6.10 -8.46
N LEU A 322 -11.04 5.03 -8.76
CA LEU A 322 -10.73 4.08 -9.84
C LEU A 322 -10.45 4.77 -11.19
N THR A 323 -11.10 5.89 -11.47
CA THR A 323 -11.00 6.68 -12.71
C THR A 323 -9.68 7.43 -12.86
N VAL A 324 -9.00 7.77 -11.75
CA VAL A 324 -7.72 8.50 -11.77
C VAL A 324 -6.58 7.55 -12.18
N THR A 325 -6.63 6.29 -11.74
CA THR A 325 -5.60 5.28 -11.98
C THR A 325 -5.66 4.66 -13.40
N LEU A 326 -6.85 4.61 -14.01
CA LEU A 326 -7.07 4.13 -15.40
C LEU A 326 -6.38 4.97 -16.50
N ARG A 327 -5.68 6.07 -16.15
CA ARG A 327 -4.84 6.82 -17.10
C ARG A 327 -3.59 6.07 -17.54
N ARG A 328 -3.20 4.98 -16.85
CA ARG A 328 -2.24 3.99 -17.36
C ARG A 328 -3.04 2.81 -17.92
N SER A 329 -2.83 2.53 -19.20
CA SER A 329 -3.47 1.50 -20.04
C SER A 329 -3.69 0.16 -19.31
N ILE A 330 -4.79 -0.56 -19.62
CA ILE A 330 -4.94 -1.99 -19.28
C ILE A 330 -3.72 -2.72 -19.84
N LEU A 331 -2.81 -3.16 -18.96
CA LEU A 331 -1.60 -3.88 -19.34
C LEU A 331 -1.94 -5.35 -19.51
N ARG A 332 -1.54 -5.94 -20.63
CA ARG A 332 -1.81 -7.36 -20.89
C ARG A 332 -1.02 -8.24 -19.95
N VAL A 333 -1.63 -9.33 -19.50
CA VAL A 333 -0.95 -10.39 -18.77
C VAL A 333 0.11 -11.04 -19.67
N THR A 334 1.34 -11.19 -19.18
CA THR A 334 2.37 -12.00 -19.85
C THR A 334 2.17 -13.47 -19.48
N ASN A 335 2.22 -14.37 -20.48
CA ASN A 335 2.11 -15.80 -20.22
C ASN A 335 3.34 -16.32 -19.48
N THR A 336 3.15 -17.35 -18.64
CA THR A 336 4.28 -18.00 -17.97
C THR A 336 5.19 -18.72 -18.98
N THR A 337 6.49 -18.54 -18.79
CA THR A 337 7.56 -19.11 -19.62
C THR A 337 8.24 -20.30 -18.96
N GLY A 338 8.09 -20.44 -17.63
CA GLY A 338 8.76 -21.46 -16.85
C GLY A 338 10.26 -21.20 -16.64
N ASN A 339 10.73 -20.00 -17.00
CA ASN A 339 12.12 -19.59 -16.77
C ASN A 339 12.50 -19.71 -15.29
N GLY A 340 13.76 -20.07 -15.03
CA GLY A 340 14.29 -20.27 -13.67
C GLY A 340 14.26 -21.73 -13.21
N GLY A 341 14.12 -22.69 -14.13
CA GLY A 341 14.17 -24.12 -13.81
C GLY A 341 12.80 -24.81 -13.73
N TRP A 342 11.72 -24.14 -14.14
CA TRP A 342 10.36 -24.69 -14.17
C TRP A 342 9.96 -25.21 -15.56
N GLU A 343 10.85 -25.17 -16.55
CA GLU A 343 10.53 -25.42 -17.96
C GLU A 343 9.97 -26.84 -18.17
N THR A 344 10.54 -27.83 -17.48
CA THR A 344 10.05 -29.22 -17.53
C THR A 344 8.68 -29.37 -16.88
N ALA A 345 8.47 -28.72 -15.73
CA ALA A 345 7.19 -28.74 -15.03
C ALA A 345 6.10 -28.02 -15.83
N LEU A 346 6.45 -26.91 -16.50
CA LEU A 346 5.56 -26.16 -17.37
C LEU A 346 5.06 -27.01 -18.54
N VAL A 347 5.94 -27.80 -19.17
CA VAL A 347 5.54 -28.72 -20.25
C VAL A 347 4.52 -29.73 -19.74
N LYS A 348 4.76 -30.32 -18.55
CA LYS A 348 3.80 -31.24 -17.91
C LYS A 348 2.48 -30.55 -17.59
N ALA A 349 2.52 -29.35 -17.02
CA ALA A 349 1.35 -28.55 -16.70
C ALA A 349 0.49 -28.30 -17.94
N LYS A 350 1.08 -27.81 -19.04
CA LYS A 350 0.39 -27.61 -20.32
C LYS A 350 -0.25 -28.89 -20.86
N GLN A 351 0.48 -30.01 -20.84
CA GLN A 351 -0.03 -31.30 -21.28
C GLN A 351 -1.20 -31.80 -20.43
N TRP A 352 -1.17 -31.54 -19.12
CA TRP A 352 -2.23 -31.92 -18.21
C TRP A 352 -3.46 -31.01 -18.34
N VAL A 353 -3.27 -29.68 -18.42
CA VAL A 353 -4.33 -28.68 -18.61
C VAL A 353 -5.10 -28.89 -19.92
N ASN A 354 -4.44 -29.36 -20.98
CA ASN A 354 -5.10 -29.71 -22.24
C ASN A 354 -6.12 -30.86 -22.13
N LYS A 355 -6.12 -31.63 -21.03
CA LYS A 355 -7.09 -32.71 -20.78
C LYS A 355 -8.33 -32.23 -20.02
N LEU A 356 -8.34 -30.98 -19.53
CA LEU A 356 -9.42 -30.41 -18.75
C LEU A 356 -10.55 -29.88 -19.65
N THR A 357 -11.78 -30.03 -19.20
CA THR A 357 -12.91 -29.27 -19.75
C THR A 357 -12.83 -27.79 -19.33
N LEU A 358 -13.64 -26.95 -19.95
CA LEU A 358 -13.76 -25.54 -19.53
C LEU A 358 -14.21 -25.42 -18.07
N GLU A 359 -15.20 -26.20 -17.66
CA GLU A 359 -15.73 -26.21 -16.30
C GLU A 359 -14.67 -26.67 -15.30
N GLU A 360 -13.94 -27.74 -15.60
CA GLU A 360 -12.83 -28.23 -14.77
C GLU A 360 -11.75 -27.14 -14.61
N LYS A 361 -11.42 -26.37 -15.65
CA LYS A 361 -10.50 -25.22 -15.54
C LYS A 361 -11.06 -24.12 -14.65
N ALA A 362 -12.32 -23.75 -14.81
CA ALA A 362 -12.95 -22.72 -13.99
C ALA A 362 -13.01 -23.12 -12.50
N TRP A 363 -13.28 -24.39 -12.20
CA TRP A 363 -13.21 -24.93 -10.83
C TRP A 363 -11.82 -24.81 -10.24
N MET A 364 -10.77 -25.04 -11.04
CA MET A 364 -9.39 -24.93 -10.54
C MET A 364 -8.96 -23.49 -10.21
N ALA A 365 -9.55 -22.50 -10.88
CA ALA A 365 -9.32 -21.08 -10.59
C ALA A 365 -10.19 -20.55 -9.43
N THR A 366 -11.08 -21.36 -8.86
CA THR A 366 -12.09 -20.91 -7.90
C THR A 366 -12.06 -21.75 -6.64
N GLY A 367 -11.71 -21.13 -5.51
CA GLY A 367 -11.78 -21.77 -4.20
C GLY A 367 -13.17 -22.36 -3.89
N GLN A 368 -13.20 -23.37 -3.04
CA GLN A 368 -14.42 -24.01 -2.56
C GLN A 368 -14.35 -24.24 -1.04
N PRO A 369 -15.51 -24.29 -0.35
CA PRO A 369 -15.55 -24.68 1.05
C PRO A 369 -15.11 -26.14 1.19
N GLY A 370 -14.37 -26.43 2.26
CA GLY A 370 -13.73 -27.72 2.40
C GLY A 370 -12.78 -27.83 3.59
N PRO A 371 -11.98 -28.91 3.63
CA PRO A 371 -11.22 -29.27 4.81
C PRO A 371 -10.07 -28.34 5.15
N CYS A 372 -9.52 -27.60 4.18
CA CYS A 372 -8.45 -26.64 4.40
C CYS A 372 -8.99 -25.21 4.32
N VAL A 373 -8.23 -24.22 4.77
CA VAL A 373 -8.61 -22.79 4.69
C VAL A 373 -8.93 -22.37 3.25
N GLY A 374 -8.19 -22.90 2.26
CA GLY A 374 -8.52 -22.79 0.85
C GLY A 374 -8.47 -24.14 0.14
N ASN A 375 -9.40 -24.40 -0.77
CA ASN A 375 -9.51 -25.70 -1.43
C ASN A 375 -9.72 -25.55 -2.94
N VAL A 376 -8.88 -26.23 -3.71
CA VAL A 376 -9.15 -26.51 -5.13
C VAL A 376 -9.76 -27.91 -5.24
N LEU A 377 -10.85 -28.05 -5.99
CA LEU A 377 -11.57 -29.31 -6.10
C LEU A 377 -10.74 -30.43 -6.74
N PRO A 378 -10.98 -31.69 -6.33
CA PRO A 378 -10.43 -32.86 -7.02
C PRO A 378 -11.02 -33.03 -8.43
N ILE A 379 -10.24 -33.66 -9.30
CA ILE A 379 -10.67 -34.09 -10.64
C ILE A 379 -10.39 -35.60 -10.76
N PRO A 380 -11.32 -36.47 -10.28
CA PRO A 380 -11.09 -37.91 -10.19
C PRO A 380 -10.77 -38.57 -11.53
N ARG A 381 -11.37 -38.09 -12.63
CA ARG A 381 -11.11 -38.59 -14.00
C ARG A 381 -9.64 -38.47 -14.41
N LEU A 382 -8.90 -37.51 -13.83
CA LEU A 382 -7.48 -37.28 -14.08
C LEU A 382 -6.58 -37.70 -12.91
N ASN A 383 -7.13 -38.42 -11.92
CA ASN A 383 -6.43 -38.82 -10.71
C ASN A 383 -5.78 -37.64 -9.97
N PHE A 384 -6.47 -36.51 -9.91
CA PHE A 384 -6.06 -35.31 -9.18
C PHE A 384 -6.92 -35.14 -7.94
N SER A 385 -6.30 -35.05 -6.77
CA SER A 385 -6.96 -34.98 -5.46
C SER A 385 -7.36 -33.58 -5.01
N GLY A 386 -7.08 -32.56 -5.83
CA GLY A 386 -7.24 -31.16 -5.44
C GLY A 386 -5.93 -30.58 -4.86
N ILE A 387 -5.99 -29.31 -4.45
CA ILE A 387 -4.90 -28.59 -3.77
C ILE A 387 -5.48 -28.05 -2.47
N CYS A 388 -4.81 -28.38 -1.37
CA CYS A 388 -5.11 -27.87 -0.03
C CYS A 388 -4.20 -26.68 0.28
N LEU A 389 -4.78 -25.52 0.55
CA LEU A 389 -4.10 -24.30 0.95
C LEU A 389 -4.35 -24.10 2.44
N GLN A 390 -3.29 -23.95 3.22
CA GLN A 390 -3.40 -23.95 4.68
C GLN A 390 -2.54 -22.86 5.32
N ASN A 391 -3.10 -22.19 6.32
CA ASN A 391 -2.37 -21.29 7.20
C ASN A 391 -1.44 -22.09 8.13
N GLY A 392 -0.35 -21.55 8.64
CA GLY A 392 0.12 -20.17 8.50
C GLY A 392 1.65 -20.07 8.60
N PRO A 393 2.19 -18.86 8.80
CA PRO A 393 3.63 -18.62 8.79
C PRO A 393 4.38 -19.17 10.01
N GLN A 394 3.69 -19.61 11.07
CA GLN A 394 4.29 -20.12 12.33
C GLN A 394 3.97 -21.60 12.63
N CYS A 395 2.89 -22.17 12.07
CA CYS A 395 2.42 -23.52 12.36
C CYS A 395 1.45 -24.00 11.26
N VAL A 396 0.93 -25.23 11.38
CA VAL A 396 -0.31 -25.64 10.71
C VAL A 396 -1.48 -25.12 11.56
N GLN A 397 -2.13 -24.02 11.17
CA GLN A 397 -3.15 -23.34 11.99
C GLN A 397 -4.25 -24.30 12.44
N GLN A 398 -4.80 -25.07 11.48
CA GLN A 398 -5.85 -26.06 11.70
C GLN A 398 -5.26 -27.47 11.92
N GLY A 399 -4.12 -27.54 12.59
CA GLY A 399 -3.40 -28.79 12.88
C GLY A 399 -3.61 -29.24 14.33
N ASP A 400 -3.86 -30.53 14.50
CA ASP A 400 -3.64 -31.24 15.76
C ASP A 400 -2.34 -32.05 15.69
N TYR A 401 -1.72 -32.34 16.84
CA TYR A 401 -0.42 -33.03 16.88
C TYR A 401 0.61 -32.43 15.90
N SER A 402 0.63 -31.11 15.81
CA SER A 402 1.59 -30.26 15.11
C SER A 402 2.27 -29.32 16.09
N SER A 403 3.44 -28.80 15.70
CA SER A 403 4.24 -27.91 16.52
C SER A 403 3.94 -26.44 16.23
N VAL A 404 4.22 -25.59 17.22
CA VAL A 404 4.22 -24.13 17.06
C VAL A 404 5.66 -23.63 17.08
N PHE A 405 6.16 -23.20 15.91
CA PHE A 405 7.54 -22.73 15.75
C PHE A 405 7.72 -21.30 16.31
N VAL A 406 8.95 -20.80 16.33
CA VAL A 406 9.19 -19.37 16.59
C VAL A 406 8.48 -18.52 15.52
N SER A 407 7.96 -17.34 15.86
CA SER A 407 7.35 -16.44 14.85
C SER A 407 8.39 -15.93 13.85
N SER A 408 7.93 -15.36 12.74
CA SER A 408 8.80 -14.78 11.72
C SER A 408 9.65 -13.62 12.26
N VAL A 409 9.07 -12.72 13.08
CA VAL A 409 9.84 -11.62 13.71
C VAL A 409 10.91 -12.15 14.66
N SER A 410 10.62 -13.24 15.37
CA SER A 410 11.60 -13.93 16.23
C SER A 410 12.72 -14.55 15.37
N ALA A 411 12.37 -15.21 14.27
CA ALA A 411 13.36 -15.78 13.35
C ALA A 411 14.24 -14.67 12.73
N ALA A 412 13.67 -13.53 12.35
CA ALA A 412 14.41 -12.37 11.86
C ALA A 412 15.37 -11.81 12.93
N ALA A 413 14.93 -11.76 14.20
CA ALA A 413 15.77 -11.34 15.32
C ALA A 413 17.01 -12.23 15.52
N SER A 414 17.02 -13.46 15.01
CA SER A 414 18.22 -14.30 15.06
C SER A 414 19.36 -13.82 14.14
N TRP A 415 19.01 -13.07 13.07
CA TRP A 415 19.90 -12.65 11.97
C TRP A 415 20.69 -13.83 11.37
N ASP A 416 20.07 -15.01 11.32
CA ASP A 416 20.69 -16.27 10.90
C ASP A 416 19.94 -16.90 9.72
N ARG A 417 20.60 -16.89 8.54
CA ARG A 417 20.06 -17.50 7.31
C ARG A 417 19.77 -18.98 7.48
N LYS A 418 20.63 -19.69 8.22
CA LYS A 418 20.49 -21.12 8.45
C LYS A 418 19.25 -21.40 9.30
N LEU A 419 19.07 -20.65 10.39
CA LEU A 419 17.89 -20.77 11.25
C LEU A 419 16.60 -20.50 10.48
N LEU A 420 16.57 -19.46 9.64
CA LEU A 420 15.44 -19.12 8.78
C LEU A 420 15.06 -20.29 7.86
N TYR A 421 16.04 -20.87 7.17
CA TYR A 421 15.85 -22.05 6.31
C TYR A 421 15.37 -23.27 7.10
N GLU A 422 16.06 -23.64 8.19
CA GLU A 422 15.76 -24.85 8.98
C GLU A 422 14.37 -24.80 9.60
N ARG A 423 14.00 -23.64 10.17
CA ARG A 423 12.64 -23.38 10.66
C ARG A 423 11.61 -23.60 9.57
N ALA A 424 11.83 -23.02 8.40
CA ALA A 424 10.87 -23.05 7.30
C ALA A 424 10.72 -24.46 6.69
N TYR A 425 11.82 -25.20 6.58
CA TYR A 425 11.84 -26.58 6.14
C TYR A 425 11.05 -27.48 7.09
N ALA A 426 11.31 -27.42 8.40
CA ALA A 426 10.59 -28.22 9.40
C ALA A 426 9.09 -27.87 9.45
N LEU A 427 8.74 -26.58 9.39
CA LEU A 427 7.35 -26.13 9.28
C LEU A 427 6.66 -26.75 8.05
N ALA A 428 7.36 -26.77 6.90
CA ALA A 428 6.82 -27.33 5.67
C ALA A 428 6.73 -28.86 5.68
N GLU A 429 7.62 -29.56 6.38
CA GLU A 429 7.48 -31.01 6.61
C GLU A 429 6.17 -31.33 7.34
N GLU A 430 5.80 -30.55 8.36
CA GLU A 430 4.53 -30.73 9.08
C GLU A 430 3.31 -30.42 8.21
N HIS A 431 3.35 -29.31 7.48
CA HIS A 431 2.30 -28.96 6.51
C HIS A 431 2.09 -30.06 5.48
N LYS A 432 3.17 -30.56 4.86
CA LYS A 432 3.14 -31.67 3.90
C LYS A 432 2.58 -32.93 4.54
N ALA A 433 3.04 -33.27 5.74
CA ALA A 433 2.60 -34.46 6.44
C ALA A 433 1.12 -34.38 6.83
N LYS A 434 0.56 -33.18 7.02
CA LYS A 434 -0.89 -32.91 7.18
C LYS A 434 -1.66 -32.86 5.85
N GLY A 435 -0.98 -32.84 4.71
CA GLY A 435 -1.55 -32.86 3.36
C GLY A 435 -1.76 -31.47 2.74
N SER A 436 -1.24 -30.42 3.37
CA SER A 436 -1.18 -29.07 2.77
C SER A 436 -0.29 -29.11 1.54
N HIS A 437 -0.78 -28.57 0.43
CA HIS A 437 -0.01 -28.40 -0.80
C HIS A 437 0.64 -27.02 -0.88
N VAL A 438 0.01 -26.03 -0.22
CA VAL A 438 0.44 -24.64 -0.18
C VAL A 438 0.43 -24.17 1.27
N ILE A 439 1.51 -23.52 1.70
CA ILE A 439 1.60 -22.79 2.96
C ILE A 439 1.31 -21.33 2.66
N LEU A 440 0.37 -20.73 3.38
CA LEU A 440 0.00 -19.32 3.24
C LEU A 440 1.01 -18.41 3.97
N GLY A 441 2.26 -18.46 3.50
CA GLY A 441 3.40 -17.66 3.96
C GLY A 441 4.64 -17.97 3.11
N PRO A 442 5.74 -17.20 3.27
CA PRO A 442 5.98 -16.19 4.31
C PRO A 442 5.38 -14.79 4.03
N ILE A 443 5.49 -13.92 5.05
CA ILE A 443 4.96 -12.54 5.01
C ILE A 443 6.08 -11.53 4.76
N GLY A 444 5.93 -10.74 3.70
CA GLY A 444 6.75 -9.55 3.40
C GLY A 444 5.95 -8.24 3.38
N GLY A 445 4.63 -8.31 3.58
CA GLY A 445 3.69 -7.18 3.70
C GLY A 445 2.57 -7.53 4.69
N PRO A 446 2.47 -6.91 5.88
CA PRO A 446 3.16 -5.70 6.30
C PRO A 446 4.67 -5.88 6.41
N LEU A 447 5.42 -4.90 5.91
CA LEU A 447 6.86 -4.76 6.10
C LEU A 447 7.15 -4.19 7.50
N GLY A 448 6.24 -3.37 8.04
CA GLY A 448 6.42 -2.67 9.29
C GLY A 448 6.63 -1.17 9.10
N ARG A 449 5.82 -0.55 8.23
CA ARG A 449 5.73 0.91 8.08
C ARG A 449 5.49 1.60 9.42
N SER A 450 4.54 1.07 10.20
CA SER A 450 4.18 1.57 11.52
C SER A 450 4.37 0.48 12.58
N PRO A 451 4.89 0.80 13.78
CA PRO A 451 4.99 -0.18 14.88
C PRO A 451 3.64 -0.53 15.51
N TYR A 452 2.58 0.19 15.15
CA TYR A 452 1.21 -0.04 15.61
C TYR A 452 0.47 -1.13 14.83
N ASP A 453 0.96 -1.51 13.65
CA ASP A 453 0.28 -2.51 12.81
C ASP A 453 0.14 -3.85 13.54
N GLY A 454 -1.07 -4.40 13.46
CA GLY A 454 -1.49 -5.60 14.21
C GLY A 454 -0.82 -6.91 13.77
N ARG A 455 -0.11 -6.93 12.63
CA ARG A 455 0.39 -8.16 11.99
C ARG A 455 1.88 -8.16 11.66
N THR A 456 2.62 -7.10 12.00
CA THR A 456 4.08 -7.04 11.83
C THR A 456 4.82 -8.28 12.33
N TRP A 457 4.30 -8.94 13.38
CA TRP A 457 4.87 -10.15 13.97
C TRP A 457 4.86 -11.38 13.07
N GLU A 458 3.92 -11.46 12.11
CA GLU A 458 3.87 -12.53 11.11
C GLU A 458 4.94 -12.34 10.02
N GLY A 459 5.36 -11.09 9.82
CA GLY A 459 6.50 -10.67 9.00
C GLY A 459 7.83 -10.70 9.76
N PHE A 460 8.86 -10.10 9.17
CA PHE A 460 10.24 -10.27 9.64
C PHE A 460 10.81 -9.02 10.30
N ALA A 461 10.98 -7.94 9.54
CA ALA A 461 11.70 -6.75 9.98
C ALA A 461 11.21 -5.48 9.29
N ALA A 462 11.30 -4.35 10.00
CA ALA A 462 11.08 -3.01 9.43
C ALA A 462 12.29 -2.55 8.59
N ASP A 463 12.78 -3.44 7.71
CA ASP A 463 13.88 -3.22 6.78
C ASP A 463 13.72 -4.10 5.52
N PRO A 464 13.75 -3.52 4.31
CA PRO A 464 13.58 -4.26 3.06
C PRO A 464 14.69 -5.28 2.78
N TYR A 465 15.94 -5.00 3.16
CA TYR A 465 17.05 -5.91 2.89
C TYR A 465 16.96 -7.16 3.78
N LEU A 466 16.81 -6.96 5.09
CA LEU A 466 16.66 -8.05 6.05
C LEU A 466 15.41 -8.89 5.74
N THR A 467 14.26 -8.25 5.51
CA THR A 467 13.03 -8.96 5.11
C THR A 467 13.20 -9.69 3.79
N GLY A 468 13.93 -9.14 2.82
CA GLY A 468 14.22 -9.83 1.56
C GLY A 468 15.05 -11.10 1.74
N VAL A 469 16.08 -11.08 2.58
CA VAL A 469 16.85 -12.29 2.94
C VAL A 469 15.97 -13.30 3.68
N CYS A 470 15.14 -12.83 4.63
CA CYS A 470 14.24 -13.71 5.38
C CYS A 470 13.20 -14.40 4.49
N MET A 471 12.62 -13.67 3.53
CA MET A 471 11.70 -14.22 2.53
C MET A 471 12.40 -15.29 1.68
N GLU A 472 13.59 -15.00 1.16
CA GLU A 472 14.36 -15.91 0.31
C GLU A 472 14.66 -17.24 1.02
N GLU A 473 15.24 -17.20 2.22
CA GLU A 473 15.59 -18.42 2.97
C GLU A 473 14.35 -19.21 3.41
N THR A 474 13.28 -18.53 3.81
CA THR A 474 12.03 -19.18 4.21
C THR A 474 11.36 -19.87 3.02
N ILE A 475 11.32 -19.21 1.86
CA ILE A 475 10.75 -19.80 0.62
C ILE A 475 11.56 -21.01 0.18
N ASN A 476 12.90 -20.92 0.21
CA ASN A 476 13.76 -22.06 -0.13
C ASN A 476 13.48 -23.26 0.80
N GLY A 477 13.45 -23.04 2.13
CA GLY A 477 13.15 -24.12 3.09
C GLY A 477 11.79 -24.77 2.85
N MET A 478 10.74 -23.97 2.64
CA MET A 478 9.39 -24.49 2.38
C MET A 478 9.31 -25.33 1.09
N GLN A 479 9.90 -24.82 0.02
CA GLN A 479 9.83 -25.47 -1.30
C GLN A 479 10.75 -26.68 -1.41
N ASP A 480 11.90 -26.68 -0.73
CA ASP A 480 12.78 -27.85 -0.67
C ASP A 480 12.14 -29.03 0.10
N ALA A 481 11.23 -28.75 1.05
CA ALA A 481 10.38 -29.78 1.67
C ALA A 481 9.29 -30.31 0.71
N GLY A 482 9.08 -29.67 -0.44
CA GLY A 482 8.10 -30.03 -1.47
C GLY A 482 6.72 -29.39 -1.29
N VAL A 483 6.61 -28.31 -0.51
CA VAL A 483 5.37 -27.54 -0.32
C VAL A 483 5.47 -26.19 -1.01
N GLN A 484 4.38 -25.75 -1.64
CA GLN A 484 4.36 -24.46 -2.31
C GLN A 484 4.38 -23.33 -1.27
N ALA A 485 5.33 -22.41 -1.39
CA ALA A 485 5.32 -21.18 -0.61
C ALA A 485 4.39 -20.13 -1.26
N ASN A 486 3.86 -19.23 -0.44
CA ASN A 486 3.00 -18.12 -0.86
C ASN A 486 3.53 -16.80 -0.29
N ALA A 487 4.14 -15.97 -1.13
CA ALA A 487 4.61 -14.65 -0.71
C ALA A 487 3.41 -13.70 -0.53
N LYS A 488 3.17 -13.23 0.70
CA LYS A 488 2.03 -12.35 1.01
C LYS A 488 2.37 -11.20 1.96
N HIS A 489 1.52 -10.17 2.11
CA HIS A 489 0.42 -9.81 1.21
C HIS A 489 0.96 -8.79 0.21
N PHE A 490 0.83 -9.09 -1.08
CA PHE A 490 1.34 -8.27 -2.17
C PHE A 490 0.27 -7.23 -2.55
N ILE A 491 0.39 -5.95 -2.22
CA ILE A 491 1.51 -5.31 -1.56
C ILE A 491 1.06 -4.13 -0.69
N ALA A 492 1.92 -3.75 0.27
CA ALA A 492 1.74 -2.59 1.13
C ALA A 492 0.44 -2.61 1.96
N ASN A 493 0.05 -3.79 2.43
CA ASN A 493 -0.96 -3.95 3.47
C ASN A 493 -0.32 -3.62 4.84
N GLU A 494 -0.09 -2.33 5.08
CA GLU A 494 0.67 -1.81 6.24
C GLU A 494 -0.22 -1.30 7.39
N GLN A 495 -1.53 -1.62 7.35
CA GLN A 495 -2.46 -1.38 8.44
C GLN A 495 -3.65 -2.32 8.35
N GLU A 496 -4.22 -2.70 9.49
CA GLU A 496 -5.41 -3.56 9.54
C GLU A 496 -6.72 -2.76 9.50
N THR A 497 -6.71 -1.55 10.07
CA THR A 497 -7.86 -0.65 10.09
C THR A 497 -8.32 -0.34 8.67
N GLN A 498 -9.59 -0.62 8.37
CA GLN A 498 -10.18 -0.48 7.03
C GLN A 498 -9.39 -1.21 5.93
N ARG A 499 -8.74 -2.34 6.23
CA ARG A 499 -8.13 -3.18 5.17
C ARG A 499 -9.18 -3.74 4.19
N ASN A 500 -10.39 -4.00 4.69
CA ASN A 500 -11.53 -4.50 3.93
C ASN A 500 -12.57 -3.42 3.68
N PRO A 501 -13.47 -3.60 2.69
CA PRO A 501 -14.61 -2.70 2.51
C PRO A 501 -15.64 -2.81 3.63
N THR A 502 -16.37 -1.73 3.85
CA THR A 502 -17.50 -1.68 4.78
C THR A 502 -18.80 -1.85 4.02
N TYR A 503 -19.61 -2.82 4.44
CA TYR A 503 -20.94 -3.09 3.90
C TYR A 503 -22.03 -2.60 4.87
N ALA A 504 -23.19 -2.27 4.32
CA ALA A 504 -24.37 -1.94 5.12
C ALA A 504 -24.93 -3.22 5.76
N PRO A 505 -25.58 -3.12 6.93
CA PRO A 505 -26.20 -4.25 7.60
C PRO A 505 -27.53 -4.62 6.91
N ASP A 506 -27.51 -4.86 5.59
CA ASP A 506 -28.61 -5.44 4.84
C ASP A 506 -28.53 -6.98 4.85
N ALA A 507 -29.62 -7.67 4.46
CA ALA A 507 -29.78 -9.11 4.69
C ALA A 507 -28.65 -10.00 4.14
N ASN A 508 -27.88 -9.52 3.16
CA ASN A 508 -26.80 -10.24 2.52
C ASN A 508 -25.44 -9.50 2.58
N GLU A 509 -25.36 -8.38 3.32
CA GLU A 509 -24.17 -7.52 3.40
C GLU A 509 -23.60 -7.15 2.02
N THR A 510 -24.48 -6.86 1.06
CA THR A 510 -24.09 -6.56 -0.32
C THR A 510 -24.07 -5.08 -0.63
N THR A 511 -24.76 -4.26 0.18
CA THR A 511 -24.81 -2.82 -0.04
C THR A 511 -23.52 -2.18 0.43
N TYR A 512 -22.68 -1.81 -0.52
CA TYR A 512 -21.38 -1.18 -0.30
C TYR A 512 -21.47 0.24 0.28
N ILE A 513 -20.74 0.53 1.36
CA ILE A 513 -20.68 1.88 1.97
C ILE A 513 -19.33 2.53 1.67
N GLN A 514 -18.25 1.89 2.10
CA GLN A 514 -16.88 2.39 1.98
C GLN A 514 -15.95 1.29 1.47
N ASP A 515 -14.96 1.71 0.71
CA ASP A 515 -13.90 0.87 0.16
C ASP A 515 -12.77 0.70 1.17
N SER A 516 -11.95 -0.33 0.96
CA SER A 516 -10.70 -0.54 1.66
C SER A 516 -9.80 0.69 1.59
N VAL A 517 -8.95 0.87 2.59
CA VAL A 517 -7.92 1.92 2.60
C VAL A 517 -7.03 1.82 1.36
N SER A 518 -6.74 2.98 0.77
CA SER A 518 -5.80 3.08 -0.35
C SER A 518 -4.42 3.48 0.17
N ALA A 519 -3.46 2.54 0.10
CA ALA A 519 -2.04 2.84 0.25
C ALA A 519 -1.58 3.61 -1.00
N ASN A 520 -1.17 4.87 -0.80
CA ASN A 520 -0.78 5.77 -1.87
C ASN A 520 0.73 5.98 -1.83
N ILE A 521 1.44 5.40 -2.81
CA ILE A 521 2.89 5.23 -2.78
C ILE A 521 3.48 5.71 -4.11
N ASP A 522 4.57 6.47 -4.05
CA ASP A 522 5.35 6.82 -5.22
C ASP A 522 6.17 5.64 -5.76
N ASP A 523 6.60 5.75 -7.01
CA ASP A 523 7.26 4.68 -7.74
C ASP A 523 8.62 4.29 -7.10
N ARG A 524 9.41 5.24 -6.60
CA ARG A 524 10.71 4.95 -6.01
C ARG A 524 10.56 4.22 -4.69
N THR A 525 9.67 4.68 -3.82
CA THR A 525 9.39 4.03 -2.54
C THR A 525 8.84 2.62 -2.72
N LEU A 526 7.95 2.42 -3.69
CA LEU A 526 7.44 1.09 -4.01
C LEU A 526 8.57 0.11 -4.38
N HIS A 527 9.52 0.52 -5.23
CA HIS A 527 10.64 -0.34 -5.66
C HIS A 527 11.71 -0.56 -4.57
N GLU A 528 12.09 0.50 -3.85
CA GLU A 528 13.22 0.45 -2.91
C GLU A 528 12.86 -0.11 -1.52
N ILE A 529 11.58 -0.02 -1.14
CA ILE A 529 11.08 -0.48 0.17
C ILE A 529 10.18 -1.71 0.01
N TYR A 530 8.98 -1.54 -0.52
CA TYR A 530 7.93 -2.56 -0.39
C TYR A 530 8.09 -3.73 -1.37
N MET A 531 8.55 -3.51 -2.61
CA MET A 531 8.78 -4.57 -3.59
C MET A 531 10.11 -5.31 -3.40
N TRP A 532 11.08 -4.72 -2.71
CA TRP A 532 12.39 -5.33 -2.48
C TRP A 532 12.31 -6.77 -1.95
N PRO A 533 11.55 -7.08 -0.88
CA PRO A 533 11.43 -8.44 -0.38
C PRO A 533 10.71 -9.39 -1.35
N PHE A 534 9.75 -8.89 -2.14
CA PHE A 534 9.07 -9.69 -3.16
C PHE A 534 9.97 -9.98 -4.37
N ALA A 535 10.91 -9.10 -4.72
CA ALA A 535 11.93 -9.39 -5.72
C ALA A 535 12.83 -10.57 -5.28
N ASN A 536 13.20 -10.62 -4.00
CA ASN A 536 13.88 -11.79 -3.42
C ASN A 536 13.00 -13.05 -3.44
N ALA A 537 11.71 -12.93 -3.10
CA ALA A 537 10.77 -14.05 -3.15
C ALA A 537 10.63 -14.63 -4.56
N VAL A 538 10.52 -13.77 -5.58
CA VAL A 538 10.42 -14.21 -6.98
C VAL A 538 11.75 -14.81 -7.45
N ARG A 539 12.90 -14.27 -7.03
CA ARG A 539 14.23 -14.89 -7.28
C ARG A 539 14.36 -16.27 -6.64
N ALA A 540 13.83 -16.45 -5.44
CA ALA A 540 13.70 -17.74 -4.76
C ALA A 540 12.68 -18.68 -5.43
N ARG A 541 12.06 -18.24 -6.53
CA ARG A 541 11.07 -18.97 -7.33
C ARG A 541 9.87 -19.37 -6.48
N VAL A 542 9.33 -18.41 -5.72
CA VAL A 542 8.11 -18.64 -4.95
C VAL A 542 6.98 -19.17 -5.85
N ALA A 543 6.29 -20.21 -5.39
CA ALA A 543 5.25 -20.89 -6.14
C ALA A 543 4.03 -20.00 -6.41
N SER A 544 3.66 -19.20 -5.42
CA SER A 544 2.48 -18.33 -5.46
C SER A 544 2.71 -17.00 -4.76
N ALA A 545 1.90 -16.01 -5.12
CA ALA A 545 1.79 -14.74 -4.41
C ALA A 545 0.33 -14.47 -4.05
N MET A 546 0.06 -13.88 -2.90
CA MET A 546 -1.29 -13.48 -2.51
C MET A 546 -1.43 -11.97 -2.62
N CYS A 547 -2.37 -11.50 -3.44
CA CYS A 547 -2.67 -10.09 -3.53
C CYS A 547 -3.45 -9.63 -2.29
N SER A 548 -3.12 -8.45 -1.76
CA SER A 548 -3.61 -7.92 -0.50
C SER A 548 -5.04 -7.36 -0.55
N TYR A 549 -5.62 -7.11 0.62
CA TYR A 549 -6.94 -6.49 0.81
C TYR A 549 -6.98 -5.01 0.41
N ASN A 550 -5.92 -4.26 0.71
CA ASN A 550 -5.90 -2.82 0.49
C ASN A 550 -5.93 -2.46 -1.01
N ARG A 551 -6.32 -1.21 -1.28
CA ARG A 551 -6.08 -0.58 -2.58
C ARG A 551 -4.64 -0.06 -2.63
N LEU A 552 -4.04 -0.07 -3.82
CA LEU A 552 -2.79 0.62 -4.13
C LEU A 552 -3.09 1.72 -5.15
N ASN A 553 -2.80 2.97 -4.80
CA ASN A 553 -3.05 4.14 -5.65
C ASN A 553 -4.48 4.18 -6.24
N GLY A 554 -5.49 3.89 -5.42
CA GLY A 554 -6.92 3.92 -5.77
C GLY A 554 -7.47 2.65 -6.43
N SER A 555 -6.66 1.62 -6.66
CA SER A 555 -7.08 0.34 -7.27
C SER A 555 -6.76 -0.85 -6.36
N HIS A 556 -7.76 -1.68 -6.07
CA HIS A 556 -7.64 -2.94 -5.30
C HIS A 556 -6.49 -3.79 -5.79
N SER A 557 -5.64 -4.27 -4.86
CA SER A 557 -4.43 -5.00 -5.22
C SER A 557 -4.70 -6.21 -6.12
N CYS A 558 -5.75 -6.98 -5.83
CA CYS A 558 -6.17 -8.15 -6.60
C CYS A 558 -6.78 -7.86 -7.98
N GLN A 559 -6.93 -6.59 -8.36
CA GLN A 559 -7.36 -6.18 -9.69
C GLN A 559 -6.55 -5.00 -10.23
N ASN A 560 -5.33 -4.79 -9.72
CA ASN A 560 -4.44 -3.73 -10.17
C ASN A 560 -3.49 -4.24 -11.25
N SER A 561 -3.79 -3.94 -12.52
CA SER A 561 -3.00 -4.43 -13.66
C SER A 561 -1.57 -3.88 -13.70
N TYR A 562 -1.30 -2.68 -13.18
CA TYR A 562 0.07 -2.17 -13.08
C TYR A 562 0.86 -3.00 -12.07
N LEU A 563 0.28 -3.27 -10.91
CA LEU A 563 0.90 -4.07 -9.86
C LEU A 563 1.15 -5.53 -10.30
N LEU A 564 0.12 -6.21 -10.78
CA LEU A 564 0.20 -7.65 -11.02
C LEU A 564 0.79 -7.98 -12.40
N ASN A 565 0.34 -7.33 -13.47
CA ASN A 565 0.79 -7.65 -14.83
C ASN A 565 2.15 -7.03 -15.13
N HIS A 566 2.35 -5.77 -14.73
CA HIS A 566 3.58 -5.06 -15.05
C HIS A 566 4.67 -5.28 -14.00
N LEU A 567 4.45 -4.92 -12.74
CA LEU A 567 5.51 -5.03 -11.73
C LEU A 567 5.80 -6.49 -11.38
N LEU A 568 4.82 -7.28 -10.93
CA LEU A 568 5.06 -8.66 -10.49
C LEU A 568 5.40 -9.61 -11.66
N LYS A 569 4.50 -9.76 -12.64
CA LYS A 569 4.67 -10.72 -13.74
C LYS A 569 5.62 -10.22 -14.84
N GLY A 570 5.71 -8.90 -15.03
CA GLY A 570 6.52 -8.28 -16.08
C GLY A 570 7.94 -7.96 -15.62
N GLU A 571 8.09 -7.07 -14.64
CA GLU A 571 9.37 -6.56 -14.17
C GLU A 571 10.11 -7.59 -13.31
N LEU A 572 9.45 -8.15 -12.29
CA LEU A 572 10.06 -9.18 -11.43
C LEU A 572 10.09 -10.56 -12.08
N GLY A 573 9.39 -10.76 -13.21
CA GLY A 573 9.41 -12.03 -13.95
C GLY A 573 8.73 -13.18 -13.21
N PHE A 574 7.69 -12.93 -12.42
CA PHE A 574 6.99 -13.96 -11.65
C PHE A 574 6.32 -15.03 -12.53
N GLN A 575 6.73 -16.29 -12.36
CA GLN A 575 6.26 -17.43 -13.16
C GLN A 575 5.11 -18.22 -12.51
N GLY A 576 4.90 -18.05 -11.20
CA GLY A 576 3.85 -18.68 -10.41
C GLY A 576 2.47 -18.10 -10.65
N TYR A 577 1.55 -18.36 -9.73
CA TYR A 577 0.17 -17.89 -9.79
C TYR A 577 -0.14 -16.89 -8.68
N VAL A 578 -1.03 -15.93 -8.98
CA VAL A 578 -1.55 -14.96 -8.02
C VAL A 578 -2.91 -15.45 -7.49
N MET A 579 -3.02 -15.62 -6.18
CA MET A 579 -4.30 -15.85 -5.50
C MET A 579 -4.79 -14.59 -4.80
N SER A 580 -6.10 -14.45 -4.60
CA SER A 580 -6.62 -13.43 -3.68
C SER A 580 -6.37 -13.83 -2.23
N ASP A 581 -6.24 -12.82 -1.36
CA ASP A 581 -6.60 -12.99 0.05
C ASP A 581 -8.11 -13.29 0.19
N TRP A 582 -8.54 -13.74 1.37
CA TRP A 582 -9.90 -14.23 1.63
C TRP A 582 -10.91 -13.10 1.62
N GLY A 583 -11.60 -12.91 0.49
CA GLY A 583 -12.53 -11.79 0.27
C GLY A 583 -11.94 -10.59 -0.48
N ALA A 584 -10.64 -10.63 -0.83
CA ALA A 584 -9.99 -9.57 -1.62
C ALA A 584 -10.36 -9.58 -3.12
N THR A 585 -11.23 -10.50 -3.56
CA THR A 585 -11.76 -10.50 -4.93
C THR A 585 -12.96 -9.57 -5.01
N HIS A 586 -12.82 -8.46 -5.74
CA HIS A 586 -13.89 -7.45 -5.88
C HIS A 586 -14.54 -7.41 -7.27
N SER A 587 -14.05 -8.22 -8.22
CA SER A 587 -14.62 -8.34 -9.56
C SER A 587 -14.25 -9.63 -10.26
N GLY A 588 -15.01 -10.01 -11.29
CA GLY A 588 -14.69 -11.14 -12.18
C GLY A 588 -13.66 -10.75 -13.24
N VAL A 589 -14.13 -10.27 -14.39
CA VAL A 589 -13.29 -9.97 -15.56
C VAL A 589 -12.12 -9.03 -15.26
N ALA A 590 -12.33 -7.97 -14.46
CA ALA A 590 -11.26 -7.02 -14.18
C ALA A 590 -10.14 -7.64 -13.34
N SER A 591 -10.45 -8.44 -12.32
CA SER A 591 -9.41 -9.20 -11.58
C SER A 591 -8.67 -10.20 -12.48
N ILE A 592 -9.39 -10.92 -13.35
CA ILE A 592 -8.81 -11.92 -14.28
C ILE A 592 -7.84 -11.27 -15.27
N GLU A 593 -8.26 -10.18 -15.91
CA GLU A 593 -7.47 -9.45 -16.92
C GLU A 593 -6.35 -8.62 -16.27
N SER A 594 -6.53 -8.19 -15.01
CA SER A 594 -5.47 -7.56 -14.22
C SER A 594 -4.42 -8.53 -13.69
N GLY A 595 -4.56 -9.83 -13.90
CA GLY A 595 -3.50 -10.81 -13.63
C GLY A 595 -3.76 -11.76 -12.49
N MET A 596 -4.94 -11.76 -11.86
CA MET A 596 -5.29 -12.75 -10.84
C MET A 596 -5.52 -14.13 -11.48
N ASP A 597 -5.03 -15.19 -10.83
CA ASP A 597 -5.09 -16.58 -11.34
C ASP A 597 -6.01 -17.48 -10.52
N MET A 598 -6.27 -17.14 -9.25
CA MET A 598 -7.10 -17.92 -8.34
C MET A 598 -7.87 -17.00 -7.38
N THR A 599 -9.17 -17.21 -7.23
CA THR A 599 -9.95 -16.55 -6.17
C THR A 599 -10.11 -17.47 -4.96
N MET A 600 -9.91 -16.95 -3.75
CA MET A 600 -10.06 -17.66 -2.48
C MET A 600 -10.91 -16.84 -1.48
N PRO A 601 -11.75 -17.49 -0.65
CA PRO A 601 -12.13 -18.90 -0.69
C PRO A 601 -13.19 -19.20 -1.76
N GLY A 602 -13.52 -18.21 -2.61
CA GLY A 602 -14.27 -18.38 -3.85
C GLY A 602 -15.72 -17.91 -3.84
N GLY A 603 -16.33 -17.68 -2.67
CA GLY A 603 -17.68 -17.11 -2.55
C GLY A 603 -17.69 -15.57 -2.59
N PHE A 604 -18.86 -14.98 -2.34
CA PHE A 604 -19.05 -13.54 -2.13
C PHE A 604 -18.98 -13.17 -0.64
N THR A 605 -19.04 -11.86 -0.33
CA THR A 605 -18.96 -11.17 1.00
C THR A 605 -17.56 -10.77 1.48
N LEU A 606 -17.51 -10.12 2.65
CA LEU A 606 -16.34 -9.56 3.32
C LEU A 606 -15.14 -10.51 3.33
N TYR A 607 -15.38 -11.80 3.60
CA TYR A 607 -14.36 -12.86 3.60
C TYR A 607 -14.58 -13.92 2.51
N GLY A 608 -15.54 -13.71 1.61
CA GLY A 608 -15.82 -14.60 0.48
C GLY A 608 -16.50 -15.93 0.84
N GLU A 609 -17.27 -15.97 1.93
CA GLU A 609 -17.81 -17.21 2.52
C GLU A 609 -19.24 -17.55 2.06
N LEU A 610 -19.93 -16.68 1.30
CA LEU A 610 -21.26 -17.00 0.75
C LEU A 610 -21.16 -17.82 -0.55
N TRP A 611 -20.72 -19.08 -0.46
CA TRP A 611 -20.52 -19.95 -1.63
C TRP A 611 -21.83 -20.32 -2.37
N THR A 612 -22.97 -20.33 -1.70
CA THR A 612 -24.27 -20.65 -2.31
C THR A 612 -24.84 -19.51 -3.16
N GLU A 613 -24.42 -18.27 -2.90
CA GLU A 613 -24.87 -17.08 -3.64
C GLU A 613 -24.09 -16.88 -4.95
N GLY A 614 -22.91 -17.51 -5.08
CA GLY A 614 -22.11 -17.55 -6.30
C GLY A 614 -20.65 -17.15 -6.08
N SER A 615 -19.99 -16.80 -7.18
CA SER A 615 -18.57 -16.43 -7.21
C SER A 615 -18.32 -15.39 -8.30
N PHE A 616 -17.32 -14.52 -8.10
CA PHE A 616 -16.80 -13.67 -9.19
C PHE A 616 -16.17 -14.51 -10.32
N PHE A 617 -15.69 -15.71 -10.00
CA PHE A 617 -15.14 -16.68 -10.95
C PHE A 617 -16.16 -17.82 -11.15
N GLY A 618 -15.77 -19.08 -10.95
CA GLY A 618 -16.64 -20.26 -11.06
C GLY A 618 -17.50 -20.27 -12.33
N LYS A 619 -18.82 -20.27 -12.15
CA LYS A 619 -19.78 -20.23 -13.25
C LYS A 619 -19.64 -18.96 -14.10
N ASN A 620 -19.43 -17.79 -13.47
CA ASN A 620 -19.27 -16.52 -14.19
C ASN A 620 -18.01 -16.53 -15.06
N LEU A 621 -16.92 -17.15 -14.62
CA LEU A 621 -15.72 -17.35 -15.44
C LEU A 621 -15.99 -18.28 -16.64
N THR A 622 -16.75 -19.36 -16.43
CA THR A 622 -17.18 -20.25 -17.53
C THR A 622 -18.00 -19.49 -18.56
N GLU A 623 -19.00 -18.72 -18.12
CA GLU A 623 -19.86 -17.90 -18.99
C GLU A 623 -19.06 -16.82 -19.73
N ALA A 624 -18.11 -16.15 -19.05
CA ALA A 624 -17.24 -15.14 -19.64
C ALA A 624 -16.31 -15.70 -20.74
N VAL A 625 -15.86 -16.95 -20.62
CA VAL A 625 -15.11 -17.61 -21.70
C VAL A 625 -16.02 -18.01 -22.85
N GLN A 626 -17.20 -18.57 -22.56
CA GLN A 626 -18.16 -18.98 -23.58
C GLN A 626 -18.68 -17.81 -24.42
N ASN A 627 -18.91 -16.65 -23.80
CA ASN A 627 -19.37 -15.44 -24.49
C ASN A 627 -18.24 -14.61 -25.13
N GLY A 628 -16.97 -15.03 -24.95
CA GLY A 628 -15.80 -14.40 -25.56
C GLY A 628 -15.25 -13.16 -24.84
N THR A 629 -15.76 -12.81 -23.65
CA THR A 629 -15.25 -11.68 -22.85
C THR A 629 -13.86 -11.98 -22.28
N VAL A 630 -13.62 -13.21 -21.82
CA VAL A 630 -12.31 -13.70 -21.38
C VAL A 630 -11.81 -14.74 -22.39
N PRO A 631 -10.60 -14.59 -22.96
CA PRO A 631 -10.09 -15.57 -23.90
C PRO A 631 -9.72 -16.89 -23.18
N MET A 632 -10.01 -18.04 -23.79
CA MET A 632 -9.62 -19.35 -23.25
C MET A 632 -8.12 -19.43 -22.92
N SER A 633 -7.27 -18.76 -23.72
CA SER A 633 -5.83 -18.70 -23.46
C SER A 633 -5.46 -18.03 -22.14
N ARG A 634 -6.27 -17.08 -21.65
CA ARG A 634 -6.03 -16.47 -20.34
C ARG A 634 -6.33 -17.47 -19.23
N LEU A 635 -7.46 -18.17 -19.32
CA LEU A 635 -7.81 -19.23 -18.38
C LEU A 635 -6.78 -20.37 -18.41
N ASP A 636 -6.31 -20.77 -19.59
CA ASP A 636 -5.22 -21.76 -19.71
C ASP A 636 -3.95 -21.31 -18.99
N ASP A 637 -3.54 -20.04 -19.13
CA ASP A 637 -2.38 -19.50 -18.41
C ASP A 637 -2.57 -19.53 -16.89
N MET A 638 -3.77 -19.21 -16.38
CA MET A 638 -4.08 -19.31 -14.94
C MET A 638 -3.83 -20.72 -14.42
N ILE A 639 -4.40 -21.74 -15.08
CA ILE A 639 -4.30 -23.12 -14.61
C ILE A 639 -2.89 -23.68 -14.83
N VAL A 640 -2.22 -23.28 -15.92
CA VAL A 640 -0.82 -23.64 -16.14
C VAL A 640 0.07 -23.06 -15.04
N ARG A 641 -0.14 -21.82 -14.60
CA ARG A 641 0.58 -21.22 -13.47
C ARG A 641 0.31 -21.93 -12.15
N ILE A 642 -0.92 -22.36 -11.89
CA ILE A 642 -1.30 -23.14 -10.69
C ILE A 642 -0.62 -24.52 -10.70
N MET A 643 -0.61 -25.19 -11.85
CA MET A 643 -0.14 -26.57 -11.94
C MET A 643 1.38 -26.70 -12.16
N THR A 644 2.06 -25.65 -12.59
CA THR A 644 3.51 -25.69 -12.78
C THR A 644 4.25 -25.96 -11.46
N PRO A 645 4.01 -25.22 -10.35
CA PRO A 645 4.59 -25.54 -9.05
C PRO A 645 4.21 -26.93 -8.53
N TYR A 646 2.96 -27.36 -8.74
CA TYR A 646 2.50 -28.70 -8.34
C TYR A 646 3.38 -29.81 -8.94
N PHE A 647 3.68 -29.73 -10.24
CA PHE A 647 4.57 -30.69 -10.92
C PHE A 647 6.06 -30.46 -10.65
N TRP A 648 6.47 -29.22 -10.38
CA TRP A 648 7.86 -28.88 -10.09
C TRP A 648 8.30 -29.45 -8.73
N LEU A 649 7.44 -29.31 -7.72
CA LEU A 649 7.67 -29.81 -6.37
C LEU A 649 7.32 -31.31 -6.19
N GLY A 650 6.89 -31.98 -7.26
CA GLY A 650 6.60 -33.41 -7.23
C GLY A 650 5.34 -33.78 -6.45
N GLN A 651 4.40 -32.84 -6.29
CA GLN A 651 3.17 -33.06 -5.51
C GLN A 651 2.20 -34.05 -6.18
N GLU A 652 2.48 -34.47 -7.41
CA GLU A 652 1.75 -35.55 -8.08
C GLU A 652 2.19 -36.95 -7.64
N LYS A 653 3.29 -37.08 -6.89
CA LYS A 653 3.92 -38.36 -6.57
C LYS A 653 3.90 -38.63 -5.07
N ASN A 654 3.11 -39.61 -4.65
CA ASN A 654 3.06 -40.10 -3.26
C ASN A 654 2.85 -38.97 -2.23
N TYR A 655 2.13 -37.91 -2.61
CA TYR A 655 1.84 -36.81 -1.71
C TYR A 655 0.86 -37.25 -0.62
N PRO A 656 1.06 -36.89 0.65
CA PRO A 656 0.15 -37.29 1.72
C PRO A 656 -1.26 -36.75 1.48
N SER A 657 -2.28 -37.56 1.78
CA SER A 657 -3.67 -37.08 1.78
C SER A 657 -3.85 -35.98 2.83
N VAL A 658 -4.88 -35.15 2.69
CA VAL A 658 -5.33 -34.24 3.76
C VAL A 658 -5.69 -35.07 4.99
N ASP A 659 -5.23 -34.63 6.17
CA ASP A 659 -5.58 -35.27 7.45
C ASP A 659 -7.08 -35.07 7.73
N ALA A 660 -7.76 -36.15 8.11
CA ALA A 660 -9.20 -36.12 8.37
C ALA A 660 -9.58 -35.28 9.60
N SER A 661 -8.63 -34.98 10.49
CA SER A 661 -8.87 -34.07 11.63
C SER A 661 -8.93 -32.60 11.22
N VAL A 662 -8.30 -32.21 10.10
CA VAL A 662 -8.21 -30.78 9.70
C VAL A 662 -9.59 -30.22 9.39
N GLY A 663 -10.44 -30.99 8.71
CA GLY A 663 -11.78 -30.52 8.32
C GLY A 663 -12.67 -30.09 9.49
N PRO A 664 -12.89 -30.93 10.52
CA PRO A 664 -13.62 -30.52 11.72
C PRO A 664 -12.97 -29.40 12.53
N LEU A 665 -11.67 -29.14 12.33
CA LEU A 665 -10.94 -28.05 12.99
C LEU A 665 -10.93 -26.75 12.17
N ASN A 666 -11.43 -26.80 10.94
CA ASN A 666 -11.57 -25.65 10.09
C ASN A 666 -12.78 -24.81 10.52
N VAL A 667 -12.51 -23.74 11.27
CA VAL A 667 -13.53 -22.79 11.71
C VAL A 667 -14.01 -21.87 10.59
N ASP A 668 -13.17 -21.64 9.57
CA ASP A 668 -13.48 -20.77 8.43
C ASP A 668 -14.37 -21.47 7.39
N SER A 669 -14.43 -22.80 7.41
CA SER A 669 -15.33 -23.59 6.57
C SER A 669 -15.75 -24.87 7.28
N ALA A 670 -16.75 -24.72 8.15
CA ALA A 670 -17.32 -25.83 8.90
C ALA A 670 -17.91 -26.92 7.97
N PRO A 671 -17.87 -28.21 8.34
CA PRO A 671 -18.30 -29.31 7.45
C PRO A 671 -19.71 -29.23 6.87
N ASP A 672 -20.64 -28.57 7.56
CA ASP A 672 -22.01 -28.34 7.12
C ASP A 672 -22.15 -27.26 6.02
N THR A 673 -21.11 -26.45 5.82
CA THR A 673 -21.01 -25.46 4.73
C THR A 673 -20.49 -26.05 3.41
N TRP A 674 -19.97 -27.28 3.42
CA TRP A 674 -19.28 -27.85 2.27
C TRP A 674 -20.24 -28.20 1.14
N LEU A 675 -19.91 -27.71 -0.07
CA LEU A 675 -20.66 -28.00 -1.30
C LEU A 675 -20.18 -29.28 -2.00
N TYR A 676 -18.98 -29.73 -1.67
CA TYR A 676 -18.39 -30.96 -2.20
C TYR A 676 -18.29 -32.01 -1.09
N ASP A 677 -18.62 -33.27 -1.42
CA ASP A 677 -18.51 -34.40 -0.50
C ASP A 677 -17.04 -34.86 -0.40
N TRP A 678 -16.28 -34.17 0.44
CA TRP A 678 -14.86 -34.43 0.67
C TRP A 678 -14.63 -35.82 1.28
N LYS A 679 -13.89 -36.67 0.56
CA LYS A 679 -13.54 -38.03 1.00
C LYS A 679 -12.11 -38.06 1.53
N PHE A 680 -11.97 -38.29 2.82
CA PHE A 680 -10.68 -38.54 3.45
C PHE A 680 -10.29 -40.00 3.28
N THR A 681 -9.07 -40.24 2.81
CA THR A 681 -8.52 -41.58 2.59
C THR A 681 -7.40 -41.94 3.57
N GLY A 682 -6.93 -40.97 4.37
CA GLY A 682 -5.87 -41.13 5.37
C GLY A 682 -6.39 -41.24 6.80
N ALA A 683 -5.46 -41.49 7.73
CA ALA A 683 -5.76 -41.47 9.17
C ALA A 683 -6.04 -40.05 9.66
N ALA A 684 -6.94 -39.93 10.63
CA ALA A 684 -7.13 -38.71 11.42
C ALA A 684 -6.00 -38.57 12.46
N ASN A 685 -5.75 -37.33 12.90
CA ASN A 685 -4.91 -37.02 14.04
C ASN A 685 -3.45 -37.50 13.88
N ARG A 686 -2.85 -37.32 12.70
CA ARG A 686 -1.45 -37.74 12.47
C ARG A 686 -0.51 -36.87 13.30
N ASP A 687 0.38 -37.52 14.04
CA ASP A 687 1.48 -36.82 14.73
C ASP A 687 2.61 -36.53 13.75
N VAL A 688 2.87 -35.24 13.53
CA VAL A 688 3.83 -34.76 12.54
C VAL A 688 5.04 -34.05 13.16
N ARG A 689 5.09 -33.95 14.49
CA ARG A 689 6.04 -33.10 15.23
C ARG A 689 7.48 -33.61 15.27
N ALA A 690 7.67 -34.91 15.05
CA ALA A 690 8.96 -35.58 15.15
C ALA A 690 9.77 -35.11 16.40
N ASN A 691 10.93 -34.49 16.21
CA ASN A 691 11.74 -33.87 17.27
C ASN A 691 11.86 -32.34 17.09
N HIS A 692 10.88 -31.70 16.44
CA HIS A 692 10.93 -30.28 16.15
C HIS A 692 10.94 -29.40 17.41
N SER A 693 10.41 -29.88 18.54
CA SER A 693 10.48 -29.15 19.82
C SER A 693 11.91 -28.80 20.25
N ALA A 694 12.88 -29.69 20.05
CA ALA A 694 14.29 -29.41 20.37
C ALA A 694 14.83 -28.23 19.54
N MET A 695 14.49 -28.20 18.25
CA MET A 695 14.85 -27.11 17.33
C MET A 695 14.12 -25.81 17.71
N ILE A 696 12.83 -25.88 18.04
CA ILE A 696 12.03 -24.71 18.43
C ILE A 696 12.60 -24.06 19.70
N ARG A 697 13.01 -24.87 20.68
CA ARG A 697 13.69 -24.39 21.89
C ARG A 697 15.03 -23.71 21.57
N GLU A 698 15.86 -24.33 20.74
CA GLU A 698 17.14 -23.77 20.31
C GLU A 698 16.93 -22.44 19.58
N HIS A 699 16.03 -22.41 18.60
CA HIS A 699 15.69 -21.21 17.84
C HIS A 699 15.13 -20.12 18.75
N GLY A 700 14.25 -20.44 19.71
CA GLY A 700 13.72 -19.49 20.68
C GLY A 700 14.82 -18.83 21.52
N GLY A 701 15.83 -19.59 21.94
CA GLY A 701 16.99 -19.05 22.65
C GLY A 701 17.86 -18.17 21.76
N GLN A 702 18.10 -18.60 20.51
CA GLN A 702 18.89 -17.86 19.52
C GLN A 702 18.20 -16.59 18.98
N SER A 703 16.90 -16.45 19.21
CA SER A 703 16.05 -15.33 18.81
C SER A 703 15.72 -14.35 19.95
N THR A 704 16.16 -14.63 21.19
CA THR A 704 15.95 -13.76 22.35
C THR A 704 16.99 -12.63 22.38
N VAL A 705 16.54 -11.38 22.30
CA VAL A 705 17.41 -10.19 22.27
C VAL A 705 17.67 -9.68 23.67
N LEU A 706 18.94 -9.64 24.09
CA LEU A 706 19.34 -9.02 25.35
C LEU A 706 19.53 -7.51 25.17
N LEU A 707 18.65 -6.70 25.75
CA LEU A 707 18.65 -5.24 25.57
C LEU A 707 19.44 -4.50 26.66
N LYS A 708 19.46 -5.03 27.86
CA LYS A 708 20.18 -4.48 29.01
C LYS A 708 20.76 -5.61 29.84
N ASN A 709 21.98 -5.43 30.35
CA ASN A 709 22.57 -6.32 31.35
C ASN A 709 23.61 -5.55 32.17
N GLU A 710 23.19 -5.06 33.33
CA GLU A 710 24.02 -4.33 34.28
C GLU A 710 24.38 -5.21 35.47
N ARG A 711 25.50 -4.89 36.13
CA ARG A 711 26.00 -5.60 37.32
C ARG A 711 26.20 -7.11 37.12
N ASN A 712 26.38 -7.56 35.87
CA ASN A 712 26.43 -8.98 35.51
C ASN A 712 25.23 -9.77 36.08
N ALA A 713 24.04 -9.18 36.04
CA ALA A 713 22.82 -9.82 36.54
C ALA A 713 22.49 -11.11 35.79
N LEU A 714 22.81 -11.14 34.49
CA LEU A 714 22.76 -12.35 33.67
C LEU A 714 24.15 -12.76 33.16
N PRO A 715 24.41 -14.07 33.00
CA PRO A 715 23.49 -15.18 33.28
C PRO A 715 23.31 -15.46 34.79
N LEU A 716 22.13 -15.96 35.16
CA LEU A 716 21.84 -16.46 36.50
C LEU A 716 22.76 -17.64 36.82
N ARG A 717 23.24 -17.68 38.07
CA ARG A 717 24.04 -18.81 38.56
C ARG A 717 23.14 -19.76 39.33
N LYS A 718 22.96 -19.50 40.62
CA LYS A 718 22.17 -20.33 41.54
C LYS A 718 21.47 -19.45 42.58
N PRO A 719 20.54 -18.58 42.16
CA PRO A 719 19.81 -17.73 43.10
C PRO A 719 19.03 -18.59 44.08
N ARG A 720 19.06 -18.26 45.37
CA ARG A 720 18.35 -18.99 46.43
C ARG A 720 16.88 -18.56 46.56
N ASN A 721 16.57 -17.31 46.27
CA ASN A 721 15.20 -16.78 46.32
C ASN A 721 14.85 -16.04 45.01
N ILE A 722 13.95 -16.62 44.23
CA ILE A 722 13.46 -16.11 42.95
C ILE A 722 12.02 -15.64 43.12
N VAL A 723 11.73 -14.41 42.72
CA VAL A 723 10.36 -13.95 42.51
C VAL A 723 10.07 -13.94 41.01
N ILE A 724 8.93 -14.50 40.61
CA ILE A 724 8.40 -14.41 39.26
C ILE A 724 7.13 -13.55 39.32
N ALA A 725 7.08 -12.49 38.55
CA ALA A 725 5.97 -11.54 38.54
C ALA A 725 5.47 -11.30 37.11
N GLY A 726 4.21 -10.92 36.99
CA GLY A 726 3.58 -10.55 35.72
C GLY A 726 2.73 -11.66 35.12
N ASN A 727 1.65 -11.24 34.47
CA ASN A 727 0.62 -12.11 33.90
C ASN A 727 1.06 -12.98 32.71
N ASP A 728 2.25 -12.72 32.16
CA ASP A 728 2.84 -13.45 31.03
C ASP A 728 3.70 -14.65 31.46
N ALA A 729 3.99 -14.85 32.76
CA ALA A 729 4.87 -15.96 33.17
C ALA A 729 4.17 -17.34 33.21
N GLY A 730 2.84 -17.37 33.31
CA GLY A 730 2.07 -18.58 33.62
C GLY A 730 1.35 -19.21 32.42
N PRO A 731 0.50 -20.23 32.66
CA PRO A 731 -0.35 -20.82 31.63
C PRO A 731 -1.55 -19.95 31.30
N LEU A 732 -2.09 -20.13 30.09
CA LEU A 732 -3.39 -19.58 29.68
C LEU A 732 -4.50 -20.18 30.55
N THR A 733 -5.42 -19.33 31.02
CA THR A 733 -6.43 -19.71 32.04
C THR A 733 -7.61 -20.50 31.49
N GLN A 734 -7.89 -20.37 30.20
CA GLN A 734 -8.99 -21.06 29.50
C GLN A 734 -8.46 -22.11 28.51
N GLY A 735 -7.15 -22.38 28.55
CA GLY A 735 -6.45 -23.23 27.60
C GLY A 735 -6.06 -22.47 26.32
N PRO A 736 -5.11 -23.02 25.53
CA PRO A 736 -4.53 -22.31 24.39
C PRO A 736 -5.48 -22.01 23.24
N ASP A 737 -6.52 -22.83 23.06
CA ASP A 737 -7.39 -22.76 21.87
C ASP A 737 -8.77 -22.12 22.14
N LEU A 738 -9.11 -21.82 23.40
CA LEU A 738 -10.43 -21.31 23.82
C LEU A 738 -10.32 -20.01 24.63
N GLN A 739 -9.17 -19.35 24.55
CA GLN A 739 -8.89 -18.15 25.34
C GLN A 739 -9.67 -16.95 24.78
N ALA A 740 -10.55 -16.37 25.62
CA ALA A 740 -11.38 -15.21 25.28
C ALA A 740 -10.62 -13.87 25.38
N ASP A 741 -9.69 -13.76 26.32
CA ASP A 741 -8.74 -12.64 26.42
C ASP A 741 -7.36 -13.15 26.78
N PHE A 742 -6.31 -12.44 26.37
CA PHE A 742 -4.95 -12.87 26.67
C PHE A 742 -4.38 -12.23 27.94
N GLU A 743 -5.19 -11.83 28.93
CA GLU A 743 -4.64 -11.20 30.14
C GLU A 743 -3.69 -12.16 30.87
N TYR A 744 -4.12 -13.39 31.12
CA TYR A 744 -3.32 -14.38 31.85
C TYR A 744 -2.77 -15.45 30.92
N GLY A 745 -1.47 -15.67 31.01
CA GLY A 745 -0.74 -16.67 30.24
C GLY A 745 0.36 -16.07 29.38
N VAL A 746 1.37 -16.88 29.06
CA VAL A 746 2.47 -16.48 28.17
C VAL A 746 1.98 -16.35 26.73
N LEU A 747 2.38 -15.27 26.04
CA LEU A 747 2.20 -15.18 24.59
C LEU A 747 3.36 -15.84 23.84
N ALA A 748 3.06 -16.93 23.14
CA ALA A 748 3.97 -17.61 22.22
C ALA A 748 3.61 -17.40 20.74
N GLY A 749 2.64 -16.53 20.48
CA GLY A 749 2.07 -16.16 19.20
C GLY A 749 0.99 -15.09 19.43
N SER A 750 0.23 -14.76 18.39
CA SER A 750 -0.88 -13.80 18.45
C SER A 750 -2.13 -14.33 17.76
N SER A 751 -3.19 -13.51 17.69
CA SER A 751 -4.47 -13.88 17.07
C SER A 751 -4.51 -13.61 15.56
N GLY A 752 -5.52 -14.14 14.87
CA GLY A 752 -5.71 -14.03 13.43
C GLY A 752 -5.43 -15.33 12.65
N SER A 753 -5.35 -15.22 11.33
CA SER A 753 -4.97 -16.32 10.42
C SER A 753 -3.56 -16.84 10.65
N GLY A 754 -2.67 -16.04 11.26
CA GLY A 754 -1.34 -16.46 11.70
C GLY A 754 -1.31 -17.24 13.02
N SER A 755 -2.44 -17.34 13.73
CA SER A 755 -2.53 -18.00 15.03
C SER A 755 -2.29 -19.51 14.94
N CYS A 756 -2.05 -20.13 16.10
CA CYS A 756 -1.66 -21.52 16.19
C CYS A 756 -2.40 -22.26 17.30
N ARG A 757 -2.81 -23.49 16.99
CA ARG A 757 -3.22 -24.47 17.99
C ARG A 757 -2.00 -25.12 18.64
N PHE A 758 -1.95 -25.11 19.97
CA PHE A 758 -0.83 -25.67 20.72
C PHE A 758 -1.08 -27.13 21.13
N SER A 759 -0.15 -28.02 20.79
CA SER A 759 -0.12 -29.37 21.38
C SER A 759 0.19 -29.34 22.88
N TYR A 760 1.06 -28.41 23.27
CA TYR A 760 1.39 -27.99 24.63
C TYR A 760 2.06 -26.61 24.55
N LEU A 761 2.23 -25.96 25.69
CA LEU A 761 2.96 -24.69 25.78
C LEU A 761 3.81 -24.69 27.04
N SER A 762 5.14 -24.65 26.88
CA SER A 762 6.06 -24.53 28.00
C SER A 762 6.04 -23.09 28.53
N THR A 763 5.55 -22.90 29.75
CA THR A 763 5.50 -21.56 30.37
C THR A 763 6.83 -21.19 31.03
N PRO A 764 7.19 -19.89 31.11
CA PRO A 764 8.37 -19.46 31.86
C PRO A 764 8.36 -19.93 33.31
N LEU A 765 7.20 -19.85 33.97
CA LEU A 765 7.02 -20.30 35.35
C LEU A 765 7.37 -21.79 35.51
N ASP A 766 6.90 -22.66 34.61
CA ASP A 766 7.18 -24.10 34.67
C ASP A 766 8.66 -24.41 34.46
N ALA A 767 9.28 -23.80 33.44
CA ALA A 767 10.68 -24.01 33.11
C ALA A 767 11.62 -23.51 34.21
N ILE A 768 11.36 -22.32 34.77
CA ILE A 768 12.16 -21.77 35.88
C ILE A 768 11.96 -22.60 37.15
N ASN A 769 10.74 -23.03 37.46
CA ASN A 769 10.49 -23.95 38.59
C ASN A 769 11.26 -25.27 38.43
N ALA A 770 11.41 -25.78 37.20
CA ALA A 770 12.19 -26.98 36.94
C ALA A 770 13.70 -26.77 37.21
N ARG A 771 14.27 -25.60 36.86
CA ARG A 771 15.66 -25.24 37.20
C ARG A 771 15.83 -25.03 38.70
N ALA A 772 14.97 -24.21 39.31
CA ALA A 772 15.01 -23.87 40.74
C ALA A 772 14.94 -25.10 41.65
N ARG A 773 14.14 -26.13 41.29
CA ARG A 773 14.07 -27.40 42.04
C ARG A 773 15.40 -28.14 42.09
N LYS A 774 16.18 -28.13 41.00
CA LYS A 774 17.52 -28.75 40.97
C LYS A 774 18.51 -27.97 41.83
N ASP A 775 18.28 -26.66 41.96
CA ASP A 775 19.12 -25.77 42.73
C ASP A 775 18.78 -25.68 44.22
N GLY A 776 17.59 -26.15 44.63
CA GLY A 776 17.09 -26.00 45.98
C GLY A 776 16.66 -24.56 46.28
N SER A 777 16.29 -23.81 45.25
CA SER A 777 15.85 -22.41 45.34
C SER A 777 14.38 -22.31 45.76
N LEU A 778 14.04 -21.27 46.51
CA LEU A 778 12.67 -20.83 46.73
C LEU A 778 12.19 -20.05 45.51
N VAL A 779 10.98 -20.37 45.02
CA VAL A 779 10.29 -19.61 43.97
C VAL A 779 8.96 -19.11 44.50
N GLN A 780 8.68 -17.82 44.29
CA GLN A 780 7.41 -17.17 44.62
C GLN A 780 6.83 -16.55 43.33
N SER A 781 5.57 -16.82 43.00
CA SER A 781 4.97 -16.36 41.73
C SER A 781 3.73 -15.50 41.93
N TYR A 782 3.66 -14.34 41.26
CA TYR A 782 2.54 -13.41 41.30
C TYR A 782 2.13 -13.05 39.87
N LEU A 783 1.03 -13.63 39.39
CA LEU A 783 0.64 -13.55 37.96
C LEU A 783 -0.49 -12.54 37.69
N ASN A 784 -0.92 -11.78 38.70
CA ASN A 784 -2.01 -10.81 38.54
C ASN A 784 -1.44 -9.39 38.61
N ASN A 785 -1.39 -8.72 37.46
CA ASN A 785 -0.85 -7.36 37.33
C ASN A 785 -1.64 -6.37 38.19
N THR A 786 -2.97 -6.49 38.26
CA THR A 786 -3.81 -5.63 39.10
C THR A 786 -3.45 -5.79 40.59
N LEU A 787 -3.25 -7.02 41.08
CA LEU A 787 -2.83 -7.24 42.46
C LEU A 787 -1.44 -6.64 42.73
N LEU A 788 -0.49 -6.86 41.81
CA LEU A 788 0.87 -6.32 41.91
C LEU A 788 0.91 -4.79 41.96
N THR A 789 0.00 -4.12 41.26
CA THR A 789 -0.04 -2.66 41.14
C THR A 789 -0.92 -1.97 42.19
N THR A 790 -1.96 -2.64 42.70
CA THR A 790 -2.94 -2.03 43.63
C THR A 790 -2.80 -2.50 45.08
N SER A 791 -2.36 -3.72 45.32
CA SER A 791 -2.46 -4.36 46.64
C SER A 791 -1.25 -4.09 47.56
N ALA A 792 -0.24 -3.35 47.08
CA ALA A 792 1.12 -3.42 47.60
C ALA A 792 1.69 -2.15 48.25
N LEU A 793 0.94 -1.05 48.39
CA LEU A 793 1.51 0.19 48.97
C LEU A 793 1.74 0.14 50.50
N THR A 794 1.53 -1.01 51.18
CA THR A 794 1.66 -1.10 52.66
C THR A 794 2.36 -2.35 53.25
N SER A 795 2.76 -3.37 52.48
CA SER A 795 3.51 -4.55 52.98
C SER A 795 4.42 -5.14 51.88
N PRO A 796 5.59 -5.74 52.18
CA PRO A 796 6.35 -6.48 51.17
C PRO A 796 5.47 -7.57 50.56
N LEU A 797 5.40 -7.61 49.23
CA LEU A 797 4.60 -8.55 48.42
C LEU A 797 4.96 -10.03 48.68
N TRP A 798 6.16 -10.28 49.22
CA TRP A 798 6.77 -11.59 49.42
C TRP A 798 7.36 -11.71 50.84
N ILE A 799 7.91 -12.88 51.18
CA ILE A 799 8.55 -13.13 52.48
C ILE A 799 9.54 -12.01 52.87
N PRO A 800 9.79 -11.74 54.17
CA PRO A 800 10.56 -10.56 54.60
C PRO A 800 12.02 -10.48 54.10
N GLN A 801 12.57 -11.54 53.52
CA GLN A 801 13.91 -11.55 52.94
C GLN A 801 13.86 -11.03 51.50
N GLN A 802 14.74 -10.07 51.19
CA GLN A 802 14.90 -9.56 49.83
C GLN A 802 15.21 -10.72 48.84
N PRO A 803 14.52 -10.80 47.71
CA PRO A 803 14.81 -11.79 46.67
C PRO A 803 16.17 -11.54 46.02
N ASP A 804 16.85 -12.61 45.61
CA ASP A 804 18.12 -12.52 44.89
C ASP A 804 17.90 -12.00 43.45
N VAL A 805 16.74 -12.32 42.88
CA VAL A 805 16.30 -11.85 41.56
C VAL A 805 14.78 -11.83 41.46
N CYS A 806 14.26 -10.82 40.77
CA CYS A 806 12.86 -10.77 40.35
C CYS A 806 12.78 -10.82 38.83
N LEU A 807 12.07 -11.81 38.31
CA LEU A 807 11.84 -12.01 36.89
C LEU A 807 10.43 -11.52 36.56
N VAL A 808 10.33 -10.44 35.79
CA VAL A 808 9.07 -9.78 35.43
C VAL A 808 8.76 -10.12 33.98
N PHE A 809 7.72 -10.91 33.75
CA PHE A 809 7.27 -11.30 32.41
C PHE A 809 6.06 -10.48 32.00
N LEU A 810 6.17 -9.80 30.87
CA LEU A 810 5.17 -8.88 30.34
C LEU A 810 5.01 -9.09 28.84
N LYS A 811 3.95 -8.51 28.28
CA LYS A 811 3.57 -8.74 26.88
C LYS A 811 2.78 -7.57 26.32
N SER A 812 2.69 -7.52 25.00
CA SER A 812 1.64 -6.77 24.30
C SER A 812 1.06 -7.61 23.18
N PHE A 813 -0.25 -7.69 23.15
CA PHE A 813 -1.05 -8.41 22.18
C PHE A 813 -1.17 -7.63 20.86
N SER A 814 -1.30 -8.38 19.78
CA SER A 814 -1.44 -7.88 18.41
C SER A 814 -2.36 -8.84 17.66
N ALA A 815 -3.17 -8.36 16.72
CA ALA A 815 -4.11 -9.24 16.02
C ALA A 815 -4.30 -8.84 14.57
N GLU A 816 -4.61 -9.83 13.75
CA GLU A 816 -5.24 -9.57 12.47
C GLU A 816 -6.59 -8.86 12.63
N GLY A 817 -6.86 -7.90 11.75
CA GLY A 817 -8.11 -7.12 11.74
C GLY A 817 -8.12 -5.94 12.72
N GLU A 818 -7.15 -5.83 13.61
CA GLU A 818 -7.08 -4.76 14.62
C GLU A 818 -5.64 -4.25 14.80
N ASP A 819 -5.44 -2.94 14.60
CA ASP A 819 -4.17 -2.30 14.91
C ASP A 819 -4.05 -1.98 16.41
N ARG A 820 -2.81 -1.97 16.91
CA ARG A 820 -2.53 -1.58 18.30
C ARG A 820 -2.86 -0.11 18.50
N THR A 821 -3.39 0.22 19.66
CA THR A 821 -3.69 1.61 20.05
C THR A 821 -2.62 2.22 20.95
N SER A 822 -1.68 1.43 21.44
CA SER A 822 -0.51 1.88 22.20
C SER A 822 0.68 0.94 21.97
N LEU A 823 1.89 1.48 22.09
CA LEU A 823 3.15 0.74 22.15
C LEU A 823 3.60 0.49 23.59
N GLU A 824 2.83 0.86 24.60
CA GLU A 824 3.08 0.42 25.97
C GLU A 824 2.86 -1.10 26.13
N LEU A 825 3.29 -1.65 27.26
CA LEU A 825 2.98 -3.03 27.64
C LEU A 825 1.55 -3.12 28.16
N ASP A 826 0.83 -4.15 27.74
CA ASP A 826 -0.58 -4.33 28.05
C ASP A 826 -0.81 -4.64 29.52
N TRP A 827 -2.06 -4.46 29.97
CA TRP A 827 -2.51 -4.74 31.34
C TRP A 827 -1.61 -4.10 32.41
N ASN A 828 -1.28 -2.81 32.22
CA ASN A 828 -0.43 -2.01 33.10
C ASN A 828 0.96 -2.61 33.33
N GLY A 829 1.56 -3.26 32.33
CA GLY A 829 2.87 -3.90 32.46
C GLY A 829 3.98 -2.94 32.95
N ASN A 830 3.98 -1.69 32.48
CA ASN A 830 4.93 -0.67 32.95
C ASN A 830 4.83 -0.46 34.47
N ALA A 831 3.62 -0.35 35.02
CA ALA A 831 3.41 -0.17 36.45
C ALA A 831 3.80 -1.41 37.28
N VAL A 832 3.69 -2.61 36.70
CA VAL A 832 4.18 -3.84 37.34
C VAL A 832 5.69 -3.79 37.52
N VAL A 833 6.44 -3.31 36.52
CA VAL A 833 7.90 -3.17 36.65
C VAL A 833 8.25 -2.22 37.80
N GLU A 834 7.61 -1.05 37.86
CA GLU A 834 7.85 -0.05 38.92
C GLU A 834 7.52 -0.60 40.32
N ALA A 835 6.38 -1.30 40.46
CA ALA A 835 5.98 -1.91 41.72
C ALA A 835 6.98 -2.99 42.19
N VAL A 836 7.44 -3.85 41.28
CA VAL A 836 8.43 -4.90 41.61
C VAL A 836 9.80 -4.29 41.91
N ALA A 837 10.26 -3.35 41.07
CA ALA A 837 11.56 -2.70 41.20
C ALA A 837 11.67 -1.81 42.44
N THR A 838 10.57 -1.37 43.04
CA THR A 838 10.54 -0.70 44.34
C THR A 838 11.02 -1.61 45.48
N HIS A 839 10.76 -2.92 45.40
CA HIS A 839 11.06 -3.89 46.45
C HIS A 839 12.21 -4.86 46.11
N CYS A 840 12.63 -4.88 44.85
CA CYS A 840 13.65 -5.78 44.33
C CYS A 840 14.73 -4.98 43.62
N ASN A 841 15.98 -5.11 44.06
CA ASN A 841 17.10 -4.35 43.49
C ASN A 841 17.76 -5.04 42.28
N ASN A 842 17.31 -6.24 41.94
CA ASN A 842 17.75 -7.05 40.81
C ASN A 842 16.53 -7.54 40.02
N THR A 843 15.89 -6.59 39.33
CA THR A 843 14.70 -6.83 38.50
C THR A 843 15.14 -7.07 37.06
N ILE A 844 14.78 -8.22 36.51
CA ILE A 844 15.00 -8.58 35.12
C ILE A 844 13.64 -8.60 34.42
N VAL A 845 13.50 -7.83 33.36
CA VAL A 845 12.24 -7.73 32.59
C VAL A 845 12.35 -8.55 31.31
N ILE A 846 11.34 -9.37 31.02
CA ILE A 846 11.23 -10.16 29.80
C ILE A 846 9.92 -9.76 29.12
N THR A 847 9.98 -9.43 27.82
CA THR A 847 8.81 -9.06 27.03
C THR A 847 8.53 -10.07 25.91
N ASN A 848 7.31 -10.61 25.88
CA ASN A 848 6.78 -11.43 24.79
C ASN A 848 5.76 -10.62 23.96
N SER A 849 6.24 -10.00 22.88
CA SER A 849 5.47 -9.04 22.08
C SER A 849 5.75 -9.21 20.59
N GLY A 850 4.75 -8.92 19.76
CA GLY A 850 4.84 -9.03 18.30
C GLY A 850 5.67 -7.96 17.60
N GLY A 851 6.07 -6.91 18.32
CA GLY A 851 6.80 -5.77 17.77
C GLY A 851 7.31 -4.85 18.86
N ALA A 852 7.56 -3.58 18.52
CA ALA A 852 8.15 -2.62 19.43
C ALA A 852 7.23 -2.31 20.63
N ASN A 853 7.85 -2.19 21.82
CA ASN A 853 7.24 -1.56 22.98
C ASN A 853 8.13 -0.42 23.47
N VAL A 854 7.55 0.73 23.84
CA VAL A 854 8.28 1.75 24.59
C VAL A 854 8.54 1.25 26.01
N MET A 855 9.71 1.57 26.57
CA MET A 855 10.19 1.00 27.84
C MET A 855 10.60 2.10 28.83
N PRO A 856 9.64 2.86 29.40
CA PRO A 856 9.95 3.99 30.30
C PRO A 856 10.68 3.54 31.58
N PHE A 857 10.48 2.30 32.02
CA PHE A 857 11.14 1.70 33.19
C PHE A 857 12.62 1.32 32.95
N ALA A 858 13.13 1.41 31.72
CA ALA A 858 14.45 0.87 31.38
C ALA A 858 15.62 1.57 32.10
N ASP A 859 15.44 2.85 32.49
CA ASP A 859 16.44 3.61 33.27
C ASP A 859 16.29 3.42 34.80
N HIS A 860 15.29 2.67 35.26
CA HIS A 860 15.12 2.41 36.68
C HIS A 860 16.37 1.68 37.24
N PRO A 861 16.99 2.17 38.33
CA PRO A 861 18.29 1.67 38.81
C PRO A 861 18.26 0.22 39.32
N ASN A 862 17.06 -0.29 39.61
CA ASN A 862 16.86 -1.67 40.02
C ASN A 862 16.49 -2.61 38.86
N VAL A 863 16.22 -2.09 37.66
CA VAL A 863 16.05 -2.90 36.45
C VAL A 863 17.45 -3.22 35.91
N THR A 864 17.94 -4.41 36.19
CA THR A 864 19.31 -4.85 35.88
C THR A 864 19.44 -5.46 34.51
N ALA A 865 18.40 -6.12 34.00
CA ALA A 865 18.42 -6.68 32.66
C ALA A 865 17.05 -6.62 31.99
N ILE A 866 17.07 -6.56 30.66
CA ILE A 866 15.86 -6.50 29.83
C ILE A 866 16.08 -7.44 28.64
N LEU A 867 15.10 -8.30 28.35
CA LEU A 867 15.12 -9.21 27.21
C LEU A 867 13.83 -9.07 26.39
N ALA A 868 13.96 -8.93 25.08
CA ALA A 868 12.85 -9.04 24.14
C ALA A 868 12.88 -10.44 23.52
N GLN A 869 11.95 -11.30 23.96
CA GLN A 869 11.85 -12.69 23.51
C GLN A 869 10.93 -12.83 22.28
N HIS A 870 10.08 -11.84 22.02
CA HIS A 870 9.06 -11.86 20.97
C HIS A 870 8.11 -13.06 21.15
N TYR A 871 7.99 -13.94 20.14
CA TYR A 871 7.14 -15.13 20.20
C TYR A 871 7.97 -16.38 19.87
N ALA A 872 8.49 -17.02 20.91
CA ALA A 872 9.43 -18.14 20.80
C ALA A 872 8.80 -19.53 20.56
N GLY A 873 7.50 -19.60 20.25
CA GLY A 873 6.79 -20.86 19.97
C GLY A 873 6.49 -21.72 21.20
N GLU A 874 6.17 -22.99 20.99
CA GLU A 874 5.67 -23.91 22.05
C GLU A 874 6.68 -24.17 23.18
N GLU A 875 7.96 -23.87 22.94
CA GLU A 875 9.06 -24.02 23.90
C GLU A 875 9.46 -22.70 24.57
N THR A 876 8.62 -21.66 24.50
CA THR A 876 8.95 -20.30 24.97
C THR A 876 9.57 -20.25 26.38
N GLY A 877 9.00 -20.97 27.35
CA GLY A 877 9.51 -21.03 28.71
C GLY A 877 10.87 -21.71 28.85
N ASN A 878 11.09 -22.80 28.11
CA ASN A 878 12.37 -23.51 28.14
C ASN A 878 13.46 -22.69 27.44
N ALA A 879 13.14 -22.05 26.32
CA ALA A 879 14.04 -21.16 25.60
C ALA A 879 14.54 -19.99 26.46
N ILE A 880 13.63 -19.28 27.15
CA ILE A 880 14.03 -18.17 28.03
C ILE A 880 14.81 -18.66 29.24
N ALA A 881 14.47 -19.82 29.81
CA ALA A 881 15.24 -20.39 30.91
C ALA A 881 16.69 -20.69 30.49
N ASP A 882 16.92 -21.18 29.28
CA ASP A 882 18.27 -21.46 28.77
C ASP A 882 19.11 -20.19 28.62
N VAL A 883 18.49 -19.11 28.13
CA VAL A 883 19.15 -17.80 28.07
C VAL A 883 19.42 -17.28 29.48
N LEU A 884 18.40 -17.20 30.34
CA LEU A 884 18.53 -16.66 31.69
C LEU A 884 19.63 -17.36 32.51
N TYR A 885 19.81 -18.67 32.36
CA TYR A 885 20.84 -19.43 33.09
C TYR A 885 22.18 -19.57 32.34
N GLY A 886 22.29 -19.02 31.13
CA GLY A 886 23.52 -19.04 30.35
C GLY A 886 23.84 -20.37 29.66
N ASP A 887 22.85 -21.25 29.53
CA ASP A 887 22.96 -22.44 28.68
C ASP A 887 23.02 -22.02 27.19
N VAL A 888 22.38 -20.89 26.87
CA VAL A 888 22.50 -20.19 25.58
C VAL A 888 23.03 -18.78 25.81
N ASN A 889 24.10 -18.42 25.11
CA ASN A 889 24.56 -17.03 25.04
C ASN A 889 23.67 -16.25 24.06
N PRO A 890 22.96 -15.19 24.50
CA PRO A 890 22.10 -14.41 23.62
C PRO A 890 22.93 -13.75 22.52
N SER A 891 22.44 -13.87 21.29
CA SER A 891 23.10 -13.33 20.09
C SER A 891 22.15 -12.62 19.13
N ALA A 892 20.85 -12.67 19.41
CA ALA A 892 19.81 -12.04 18.63
C ALA A 892 19.95 -10.51 18.63
N LYS A 893 19.46 -9.88 17.57
CA LYS A 893 19.49 -8.44 17.33
C LYS A 893 18.10 -7.95 16.94
N LEU A 894 17.72 -6.74 17.35
CA LEU A 894 16.41 -6.17 17.04
C LEU A 894 16.18 -6.04 15.53
N PRO A 895 15.06 -6.56 14.97
CA PRO A 895 14.67 -6.35 13.58
C PRO A 895 13.86 -5.07 13.36
N TYR A 896 13.77 -4.20 14.38
CA TYR A 896 13.09 -2.91 14.37
C TYR A 896 13.76 -1.94 15.36
N VAL A 897 13.33 -0.68 15.41
CA VAL A 897 13.78 0.29 16.41
C VAL A 897 12.88 0.22 17.65
N ILE A 898 13.45 0.40 18.84
CA ILE A 898 12.70 0.73 20.05
C ILE A 898 12.98 2.20 20.38
N ALA A 899 11.97 3.05 20.20
CA ALA A 899 12.05 4.48 20.52
C ALA A 899 11.94 4.77 22.02
N TYR A 900 12.23 6.01 22.41
CA TYR A 900 12.00 6.48 23.78
C TYR A 900 10.51 6.71 24.03
N ASN A 901 9.84 7.35 23.08
CA ASN A 901 8.42 7.68 23.16
C ASN A 901 7.66 7.19 21.94
N GLU A 902 6.37 6.98 22.11
CA GLU A 902 5.44 6.64 21.03
C GLU A 902 5.43 7.71 19.93
N SER A 903 5.49 8.99 20.31
CA SER A 903 5.51 10.13 19.41
C SER A 903 6.78 10.26 18.56
N ASP A 904 7.83 9.48 18.85
CA ASP A 904 9.08 9.53 18.10
C ASP A 904 8.99 8.71 16.79
N TYR A 905 7.95 7.90 16.59
CA TYR A 905 7.73 7.21 15.32
C TYR A 905 7.01 8.10 14.31
N ASN A 906 7.32 7.93 13.02
CA ASN A 906 6.60 8.53 11.91
C ASN A 906 5.50 7.59 11.38
N ALA A 907 4.98 7.91 10.18
CA ALA A 907 4.09 7.05 9.41
C ALA A 907 2.84 6.57 10.20
N PRO A 908 1.98 7.51 10.64
CA PRO A 908 0.78 7.15 11.38
C PRO A 908 -0.14 6.26 10.54
N LEU A 909 -0.88 5.36 11.21
CA LEU A 909 -1.96 4.59 10.61
C LEU A 909 -3.16 5.51 10.36
N THR A 910 -3.88 5.36 9.25
CA THR A 910 -5.16 6.06 9.08
C THR A 910 -6.24 5.35 9.90
N THR A 911 -6.62 5.90 11.05
CA THR A 911 -7.57 5.24 11.97
C THR A 911 -9.02 5.69 11.79
N ALA A 912 -9.25 6.85 11.17
CA ALA A 912 -10.58 7.37 10.87
C ALA A 912 -10.58 8.36 9.72
N VAL A 913 -11.75 8.57 9.11
CA VAL A 913 -12.02 9.60 8.10
C VAL A 913 -13.17 10.52 8.55
N GLN A 914 -13.17 11.77 8.08
CA GLN A 914 -14.20 12.77 8.44
C GLN A 914 -15.33 12.86 7.40
N THR A 915 -15.36 11.95 6.44
CA THR A 915 -16.24 11.98 5.28
C THR A 915 -16.81 10.58 5.00
N ASN A 916 -17.97 10.52 4.35
CA ASN A 916 -18.70 9.28 4.10
C ASN A 916 -18.63 8.85 2.63
N GLY A 917 -17.71 9.41 1.85
CA GLY A 917 -17.51 9.02 0.47
C GLY A 917 -16.90 7.62 0.39
N THR A 918 -17.32 6.90 -0.64
CA THR A 918 -16.99 5.48 -0.82
C THR A 918 -15.48 5.23 -0.85
N TYR A 919 -14.69 6.11 -1.47
CA TYR A 919 -13.25 5.90 -1.64
C TYR A 919 -12.40 6.66 -0.63
N ASP A 920 -13.02 7.27 0.39
CA ASP A 920 -12.41 8.34 1.17
C ASP A 920 -11.26 7.89 2.06
N TRP A 921 -11.15 6.61 2.38
CA TRP A 921 -10.04 6.05 3.14
C TRP A 921 -8.75 6.04 2.31
N GLN A 922 -7.83 6.94 2.66
CA GLN A 922 -6.51 7.10 2.04
C GLN A 922 -5.42 7.01 3.12
N SER A 923 -4.31 6.36 2.77
CA SER A 923 -3.08 6.34 3.56
C SER A 923 -1.94 6.78 2.65
N TRP A 924 -1.47 8.01 2.83
CA TRP A 924 -0.39 8.58 2.03
C TRP A 924 0.95 8.23 2.66
N PHE A 925 1.81 7.57 1.88
CA PHE A 925 3.13 7.14 2.32
C PHE A 925 4.14 8.27 2.09
N ASP A 926 3.83 9.45 2.67
CA ASP A 926 4.60 10.69 2.52
C ASP A 926 5.97 10.62 3.21
N GLU A 927 6.20 9.61 4.05
CA GLU A 927 7.52 9.30 4.58
C GLU A 927 8.51 8.77 3.53
N GLU A 928 8.02 8.38 2.35
CA GLU A 928 8.83 7.85 1.25
C GLU A 928 9.78 6.73 1.73
N LEU A 929 11.09 6.93 1.62
CA LEU A 929 12.12 5.95 2.00
C LEU A 929 12.41 5.91 3.51
N GLU A 930 11.82 6.79 4.31
CA GLU A 930 12.06 6.91 5.75
C GLU A 930 11.22 5.90 6.55
N VAL A 931 11.39 4.61 6.27
CA VAL A 931 10.74 3.51 7.00
C VAL A 931 11.70 2.83 7.98
N GLY A 932 11.22 2.59 9.21
CA GLY A 932 12.00 1.95 10.27
C GLY A 932 13.19 2.83 10.71
N HIS A 933 14.38 2.22 10.84
CA HIS A 933 15.58 2.95 11.30
C HIS A 933 16.01 4.10 10.38
N ARG A 934 15.62 4.07 9.11
CA ARG A 934 15.94 5.10 8.11
C ARG A 934 15.42 6.46 8.53
N TYR A 935 14.21 6.53 9.09
CA TYR A 935 13.62 7.76 9.64
C TYR A 935 14.45 8.31 10.79
N PHE A 936 14.72 7.47 11.80
CA PHE A 936 15.47 7.88 12.99
C PHE A 936 16.87 8.38 12.64
N ASP A 937 17.52 7.78 11.64
CA ASP A 937 18.85 8.18 11.20
C ASP A 937 18.81 9.44 10.32
N ALA A 938 17.81 9.61 9.45
CA ALA A 938 17.62 10.82 8.63
C ALA A 938 17.39 12.08 9.47
N HIS A 939 16.66 11.94 10.59
CA HIS A 939 16.33 13.05 11.49
C HIS A 939 17.23 13.11 12.74
N ASN A 940 18.21 12.23 12.85
CA ASN A 940 19.12 12.13 14.00
C ASN A 940 18.37 12.05 15.36
N ILE A 941 17.26 11.31 15.38
CA ILE A 941 16.41 11.10 16.56
C ILE A 941 17.09 10.09 17.47
N SER A 942 17.14 10.37 18.77
CA SER A 942 17.67 9.41 19.76
C SER A 942 16.70 8.26 19.96
N VAL A 943 17.24 7.05 20.10
CA VAL A 943 16.45 5.82 20.27
C VAL A 943 16.87 5.13 21.56
N ARG A 944 15.95 4.36 22.15
CA ARG A 944 16.25 3.55 23.32
C ARG A 944 17.18 2.40 22.95
N TYR A 945 16.79 1.67 21.90
CA TYR A 945 17.58 0.62 21.29
C TYR A 945 17.42 0.70 19.77
N GLU A 946 18.54 0.83 19.07
CA GLU A 946 18.55 0.96 17.61
C GLU A 946 18.29 -0.37 16.89
N PHE A 947 17.99 -0.28 15.59
CA PHE A 947 17.88 -1.45 14.73
C PHE A 947 19.20 -2.22 14.69
N GLY A 948 19.10 -3.55 14.72
CA GLY A 948 20.26 -4.43 14.78
C GLY A 948 20.96 -4.42 16.14
N PHE A 949 20.43 -3.80 17.19
CA PHE A 949 21.01 -3.83 18.53
C PHE A 949 20.69 -5.13 19.29
N GLY A 950 21.63 -5.60 20.11
CA GLY A 950 21.45 -6.70 21.05
C GLY A 950 22.78 -7.07 21.71
N LEU A 951 22.77 -7.26 23.01
CA LEU A 951 23.94 -7.63 23.81
C LEU A 951 24.22 -9.14 23.74
N SER A 952 25.39 -9.52 24.22
CA SER A 952 25.82 -10.91 24.43
C SER A 952 26.43 -11.04 25.83
N TYR A 953 26.63 -12.26 26.32
CA TYR A 953 27.45 -12.52 27.50
C TYR A 953 28.95 -12.39 27.23
N THR A 954 29.34 -12.21 25.97
CA THR A 954 30.70 -11.83 25.57
C THR A 954 30.73 -10.48 24.84
N THR A 955 31.92 -10.02 24.48
CA THR A 955 32.13 -8.79 23.71
C THR A 955 32.84 -9.09 22.40
N PHE A 956 32.59 -8.26 21.40
CA PHE A 956 33.19 -8.42 20.08
C PHE A 956 33.82 -7.10 19.61
N ASP A 957 34.86 -7.23 18.78
CA ASP A 957 35.49 -6.11 18.08
C ASP A 957 35.52 -6.40 16.57
N LEU A 958 35.46 -5.35 15.76
CA LEU A 958 35.45 -5.42 14.29
C LEU A 958 36.43 -4.37 13.73
N LYS A 959 37.38 -4.83 12.91
CA LYS A 959 38.43 -3.98 12.34
C LYS A 959 38.70 -4.29 10.87
N ASP A 960 39.49 -3.42 10.24
CA ASP A 960 40.07 -3.61 8.91
C ASP A 960 39.05 -3.82 7.77
N LEU A 961 37.91 -3.10 7.79
CA LEU A 961 36.94 -3.12 6.69
C LEU A 961 37.59 -2.61 5.39
N LYS A 962 37.80 -3.50 4.44
CA LYS A 962 38.52 -3.20 3.19
C LYS A 962 37.95 -3.98 2.01
N ALA A 963 38.29 -3.55 0.80
CA ALA A 963 37.91 -4.25 -0.42
C ALA A 963 38.58 -5.62 -0.51
N LYS A 964 37.79 -6.66 -0.73
CA LYS A 964 38.27 -7.98 -1.14
C LYS A 964 38.36 -8.02 -2.66
N GLY A 965 39.44 -7.45 -3.19
CA GLY A 965 39.66 -7.32 -4.64
C GLY A 965 39.23 -5.98 -5.21
N SER A 966 39.14 -5.90 -6.54
CA SER A 966 38.75 -4.69 -7.26
C SER A 966 37.25 -4.68 -7.56
N VAL A 967 36.67 -3.48 -7.73
CA VAL A 967 35.33 -3.30 -8.30
C VAL A 967 35.23 -4.06 -9.62
N ALA A 968 34.08 -4.67 -9.90
CA ALA A 968 33.84 -5.39 -11.15
C ALA A 968 34.23 -4.54 -12.37
N ALA A 969 34.98 -5.15 -13.31
CA ALA A 969 35.45 -4.46 -14.50
C ALA A 969 34.29 -3.99 -15.39
N ASN A 970 34.43 -2.82 -16.01
CA ASN A 970 33.42 -2.21 -16.90
C ASN A 970 32.05 -1.93 -16.24
N LEU A 971 32.02 -1.65 -14.94
CA LEU A 971 30.80 -1.29 -14.24
C LEU A 971 30.21 0.05 -14.76
N THR A 972 28.99 0.01 -15.29
CA THR A 972 28.23 1.19 -15.76
C THR A 972 27.17 1.63 -14.75
N ALA A 973 26.69 2.86 -14.88
CA ALA A 973 25.64 3.42 -14.01
C ALA A 973 24.31 2.66 -14.14
N LEU A 974 23.89 2.36 -15.37
CA LEU A 974 22.70 1.55 -15.65
C LEU A 974 23.11 0.07 -15.83
N PRO A 975 22.25 -0.88 -15.44
CA PRO A 975 22.48 -2.30 -15.70
C PRO A 975 22.50 -2.58 -17.19
N ALA A 976 23.21 -3.64 -17.59
CA ALA A 976 23.07 -4.18 -18.92
C ALA A 976 21.62 -4.65 -19.14
N LYS A 977 21.02 -4.28 -20.28
CA LYS A 977 19.68 -4.78 -20.63
C LYS A 977 19.77 -6.27 -20.94
N ARG A 978 19.14 -7.10 -20.10
CA ARG A 978 19.05 -8.55 -20.25
C ARG A 978 17.60 -8.98 -20.16
N PRO A 979 17.21 -10.13 -20.76
CA PRO A 979 15.86 -10.67 -20.59
C PRO A 979 15.52 -10.82 -19.11
N THR A 980 14.28 -10.50 -18.75
CA THR A 980 13.79 -10.69 -17.40
C THR A 980 13.81 -12.18 -17.01
N GLU A 981 14.36 -12.46 -15.84
CA GLU A 981 14.30 -13.76 -15.17
C GLU A 981 13.56 -13.60 -13.83
N PRO A 982 13.22 -14.68 -13.12
CA PRO A 982 12.66 -14.56 -11.78
C PRO A 982 13.56 -13.71 -10.86
N GLY A 983 13.01 -12.61 -10.32
CA GLY A 983 13.73 -11.60 -9.57
C GLY A 983 14.10 -10.35 -10.37
N GLY A 984 13.75 -10.30 -11.66
CA GLY A 984 13.96 -9.14 -12.53
C GLY A 984 15.19 -9.25 -13.43
N ASN A 985 15.80 -8.12 -13.79
CA ASN A 985 16.99 -8.10 -14.64
C ASN A 985 18.16 -8.86 -13.93
N PRO A 986 18.70 -9.95 -14.50
CA PRO A 986 19.76 -10.75 -13.88
C PRO A 986 21.00 -9.94 -13.50
N ALA A 987 21.30 -8.84 -14.21
CA ALA A 987 22.44 -7.97 -13.91
C ALA A 987 22.35 -7.29 -12.53
N LEU A 988 21.16 -7.22 -11.93
CA LEU A 988 20.93 -6.65 -10.60
C LEU A 988 21.47 -7.54 -9.47
N TRP A 989 21.53 -8.84 -9.71
CA TRP A 989 21.90 -9.88 -8.74
C TRP A 989 23.37 -10.28 -8.81
N GLU A 990 24.15 -9.67 -9.71
CA GLU A 990 25.59 -9.89 -9.81
C GLU A 990 26.31 -9.14 -8.69
N THR A 991 27.22 -9.83 -7.99
CA THR A 991 28.15 -9.18 -7.06
C THR A 991 29.09 -8.25 -7.83
N VAL A 992 29.07 -6.96 -7.48
CA VAL A 992 29.90 -5.92 -8.13
C VAL A 992 31.04 -5.43 -7.25
N TYR A 993 30.93 -5.65 -5.95
CA TYR A 993 31.94 -5.25 -4.97
C TYR A 993 31.85 -6.15 -3.73
N THR A 994 33.00 -6.56 -3.20
CA THR A 994 33.06 -7.38 -1.97
C THR A 994 33.93 -6.65 -0.95
N LEU A 995 33.44 -6.57 0.28
CA LEU A 995 34.19 -6.08 1.43
C LEU A 995 34.53 -7.24 2.36
N GLU A 996 35.64 -7.14 3.08
CA GLU A 996 35.99 -8.06 4.16
C GLU A 996 36.38 -7.27 5.42
N ALA A 997 36.11 -7.85 6.59
CA ALA A 997 36.50 -7.31 7.89
C ALA A 997 36.95 -8.44 8.82
N GLU A 998 37.84 -8.15 9.78
CA GLU A 998 38.19 -9.07 10.86
C GLU A 998 37.25 -8.84 12.04
N VAL A 999 36.64 -9.91 12.53
CA VAL A 999 35.78 -9.94 13.72
C VAL A 999 36.45 -10.81 14.78
N SER A 1000 36.47 -10.35 16.01
CA SER A 1000 37.10 -11.06 17.12
C SER A 1000 36.21 -11.10 18.34
N ASN A 1001 36.23 -12.21 19.08
CA ASN A 1001 35.62 -12.32 20.40
C ASN A 1001 36.63 -11.84 21.44
N THR A 1002 36.34 -10.72 22.08
CA THR A 1002 37.22 -10.05 23.04
C THR A 1002 36.86 -10.31 24.50
N GLY A 1003 35.81 -11.09 24.76
CA GLY A 1003 35.43 -11.49 26.13
C GLY A 1003 35.90 -12.89 26.51
N ASP A 1004 35.39 -13.37 27.64
CA ASP A 1004 35.85 -14.59 28.31
C ASP A 1004 34.98 -15.83 28.03
N VAL A 1005 33.91 -15.69 27.25
CA VAL A 1005 32.99 -16.79 26.90
C VAL A 1005 32.73 -16.84 25.40
N ASP A 1006 32.46 -18.04 24.90
CA ASP A 1006 32.15 -18.25 23.49
C ASP A 1006 30.79 -17.63 23.13
N GLY A 1007 30.62 -17.24 21.87
CA GLY A 1007 29.35 -16.70 21.42
C GLY A 1007 29.29 -16.41 19.93
N TYR A 1008 28.08 -16.13 19.46
CA TYR A 1008 27.84 -15.67 18.10
C TYR A 1008 27.98 -14.15 17.99
N ALA A 1009 28.75 -13.68 17.01
CA ALA A 1009 28.76 -12.30 16.58
C ALA A 1009 27.86 -12.12 15.35
N VAL A 1010 27.14 -11.00 15.29
CA VAL A 1010 26.34 -10.59 14.11
C VAL A 1010 26.91 -9.29 13.55
N PRO A 1011 28.00 -9.33 12.76
CA PRO A 1011 28.51 -8.17 12.07
C PRO A 1011 27.54 -7.71 10.97
N GLN A 1012 27.30 -6.41 10.89
CA GLN A 1012 26.35 -5.78 9.97
C GLN A 1012 27.07 -4.73 9.12
N LEU A 1013 26.71 -4.64 7.84
CA LEU A 1013 27.22 -3.68 6.88
C LEU A 1013 26.10 -2.73 6.43
N TYR A 1014 26.35 -1.44 6.59
CA TYR A 1014 25.47 -0.37 6.16
C TYR A 1014 26.15 0.47 5.07
N LEU A 1015 25.33 0.93 4.13
CA LEU A 1015 25.72 1.74 3.00
C LEU A 1015 25.18 3.17 3.15
N GLN A 1016 26.04 4.14 2.89
CA GLN A 1016 25.66 5.53 2.64
C GLN A 1016 26.01 5.87 1.19
N PHE A 1017 24.99 6.30 0.45
CA PHE A 1017 25.12 6.64 -0.96
C PHE A 1017 25.87 7.97 -1.19
N PRO A 1018 26.46 8.18 -2.38
CA PRO A 1018 27.04 9.46 -2.77
C PRO A 1018 26.01 10.59 -2.79
N THR A 1019 26.47 11.83 -2.65
CA THR A 1019 25.64 13.05 -2.70
C THR A 1019 24.98 13.31 -4.06
N SER A 1020 25.35 12.56 -5.11
CA SER A 1020 24.71 12.62 -6.43
C SER A 1020 23.38 11.85 -6.50
N THR A 1021 23.06 11.08 -5.46
CA THR A 1021 21.80 10.32 -5.35
C THR A 1021 20.65 11.30 -5.08
N PRO A 1022 19.42 11.05 -5.58
CA PRO A 1022 18.32 11.99 -5.39
C PRO A 1022 18.02 12.31 -3.92
N ALA A 1023 17.46 13.49 -3.67
CA ALA A 1023 17.02 13.92 -2.34
C ALA A 1023 16.03 12.90 -1.72
N GLY A 1024 15.93 12.90 -0.38
CA GLY A 1024 15.12 11.93 0.36
C GLY A 1024 15.78 10.55 0.54
N THR A 1025 17.00 10.35 0.03
CA THR A 1025 17.75 9.09 0.27
C THR A 1025 18.23 9.02 1.72
N PRO A 1026 17.88 7.97 2.48
CA PRO A 1026 18.31 7.83 3.87
C PRO A 1026 19.83 7.75 4.01
N PRO A 1027 20.40 8.23 5.13
CA PRO A 1027 21.84 8.33 5.30
C PRO A 1027 22.54 6.99 5.54
N SER A 1028 21.78 5.92 5.84
CA SER A 1028 22.30 4.59 6.17
C SER A 1028 21.29 3.52 5.78
N GLN A 1029 21.73 2.49 5.07
CA GLN A 1029 20.88 1.38 4.62
C GLN A 1029 21.60 0.04 4.81
N LEU A 1030 20.97 -0.92 5.47
CA LEU A 1030 21.52 -2.27 5.63
C LEU A 1030 21.72 -2.94 4.26
N ARG A 1031 22.90 -3.51 4.02
CA ARG A 1031 23.27 -4.23 2.78
C ARG A 1031 24.10 -5.50 3.00
N GLY A 1032 24.32 -5.88 4.24
CA GLY A 1032 25.01 -7.13 4.56
C GLY A 1032 24.94 -7.45 6.04
N PHE A 1033 24.87 -8.73 6.35
CA PHE A 1033 25.05 -9.26 7.69
C PHE A 1033 25.48 -10.71 7.59
N ASP A 1034 26.12 -11.19 8.64
CA ASP A 1034 26.43 -12.60 8.83
C ASP A 1034 26.30 -12.96 10.31
N LYS A 1035 26.18 -14.24 10.64
CA LYS A 1035 26.20 -14.74 12.03
C LYS A 1035 27.27 -15.80 12.18
N ILE A 1036 28.29 -15.48 12.98
CA ILE A 1036 29.49 -16.32 13.10
C ILE A 1036 29.77 -16.71 14.54
N TRP A 1037 30.04 -18.00 14.76
CA TRP A 1037 30.51 -18.50 16.05
C TRP A 1037 31.97 -18.09 16.26
N LEU A 1038 32.30 -17.62 17.46
CA LEU A 1038 33.67 -17.31 17.87
C LEU A 1038 33.93 -17.84 19.29
N GLU A 1039 34.94 -18.69 19.43
CA GLU A 1039 35.49 -19.04 20.74
C GLU A 1039 36.11 -17.80 21.41
N ALA A 1040 36.21 -17.78 22.73
CA ALA A 1040 36.85 -16.68 23.47
C ALA A 1040 38.29 -16.42 22.94
N GLY A 1041 38.56 -15.19 22.49
CA GLY A 1041 39.83 -14.80 21.87
C GLY A 1041 39.99 -15.17 20.39
N GLU A 1042 39.05 -15.90 19.78
CA GLU A 1042 39.10 -16.28 18.37
C GLU A 1042 38.88 -15.05 17.46
N LYS A 1043 39.48 -15.12 16.26
CA LYS A 1043 39.32 -14.13 15.18
C LYS A 1043 38.91 -14.82 13.89
N LYS A 1044 37.95 -14.24 13.17
CA LYS A 1044 37.53 -14.69 11.83
C LYS A 1044 37.39 -13.51 10.88
N THR A 1045 37.64 -13.76 9.60
CA THR A 1045 37.34 -12.82 8.53
C THR A 1045 35.91 -13.06 8.04
N VAL A 1046 35.10 -12.01 8.00
CA VAL A 1046 33.77 -12.00 7.40
C VAL A 1046 33.77 -11.26 6.09
N THR A 1047 32.90 -11.64 5.17
CA THR A 1047 32.78 -11.03 3.84
C THR A 1047 31.37 -10.55 3.58
N PHE A 1048 31.26 -9.38 2.94
CA PHE A 1048 30.01 -8.80 2.50
C PHE A 1048 30.04 -8.64 0.99
N ASP A 1049 29.29 -9.49 0.30
CA ASP A 1049 29.10 -9.41 -1.14
C ASP A 1049 27.96 -8.43 -1.46
N LEU A 1050 28.30 -7.35 -2.17
CA LEU A 1050 27.34 -6.33 -2.58
C LEU A 1050 26.95 -6.56 -4.04
N MET A 1051 25.69 -6.87 -4.24
CA MET A 1051 25.08 -6.99 -5.56
C MET A 1051 24.93 -5.62 -6.20
N ARG A 1052 24.79 -5.57 -7.53
CA ARG A 1052 24.48 -4.32 -8.24
C ARG A 1052 23.29 -3.58 -7.62
N ARG A 1053 22.23 -4.30 -7.30
CA ARG A 1053 21.01 -3.74 -6.70
C ARG A 1053 21.29 -3.09 -5.34
N ASP A 1054 22.17 -3.69 -4.54
CA ASP A 1054 22.52 -3.21 -3.19
C ASP A 1054 23.11 -1.81 -3.21
N VAL A 1055 23.81 -1.46 -4.29
CA VAL A 1055 24.48 -0.17 -4.51
C VAL A 1055 23.78 0.69 -5.56
N SER A 1056 22.49 0.44 -5.83
CA SER A 1056 21.67 1.20 -6.77
C SER A 1056 20.47 1.84 -6.08
N TYR A 1057 19.95 2.93 -6.67
CA TYR A 1057 18.64 3.50 -6.37
C TYR A 1057 17.71 3.33 -7.58
N TRP A 1058 16.39 3.46 -7.40
CA TRP A 1058 15.43 3.42 -8.49
C TRP A 1058 15.30 4.80 -9.16
N ASP A 1059 15.69 4.88 -10.45
CA ASP A 1059 15.57 6.10 -11.24
C ASP A 1059 14.21 6.12 -11.95
N VAL A 1060 13.25 6.86 -11.38
CA VAL A 1060 11.86 6.96 -11.87
C VAL A 1060 11.80 7.41 -13.34
N VAL A 1061 12.71 8.27 -13.80
CA VAL A 1061 12.69 8.74 -15.20
C VAL A 1061 13.21 7.67 -16.14
N ALA A 1062 14.27 6.96 -15.74
CA ALA A 1062 14.81 5.85 -16.51
C ALA A 1062 13.92 4.60 -16.47
N GLN A 1063 13.07 4.47 -15.43
CA GLN A 1063 12.36 3.23 -15.06
C GLN A 1063 13.35 2.05 -14.97
N ASP A 1064 14.47 2.28 -14.28
CA ASP A 1064 15.53 1.28 -14.09
C ASP A 1064 16.36 1.60 -12.83
N TRP A 1065 17.10 0.60 -12.35
CA TRP A 1065 18.03 0.76 -11.23
C TRP A 1065 19.31 1.46 -11.69
N ARG A 1066 19.83 2.36 -10.86
CA ARG A 1066 21.01 3.16 -11.18
C ARG A 1066 22.01 3.19 -10.05
N ILE A 1067 23.27 2.89 -10.37
CA ILE A 1067 24.41 3.16 -9.49
C ILE A 1067 24.73 4.67 -9.58
N PRO A 1068 24.64 5.43 -8.47
CA PRO A 1068 25.01 6.85 -8.46
C PRO A 1068 26.52 7.02 -8.59
N ALA A 1069 26.94 8.12 -9.21
CA ALA A 1069 28.35 8.45 -9.37
C ALA A 1069 28.93 9.07 -8.09
N GLY A 1070 30.17 8.75 -7.73
CA GLY A 1070 30.86 9.37 -6.60
C GLY A 1070 31.24 8.40 -5.49
N ALA A 1071 31.54 8.93 -4.30
CA ALA A 1071 32.06 8.17 -3.18
C ALA A 1071 30.93 7.57 -2.33
N PHE A 1072 30.90 6.25 -2.23
CA PHE A 1072 30.08 5.50 -1.30
C PHE A 1072 30.84 5.35 0.02
N ILE A 1073 30.13 5.43 1.14
CA ILE A 1073 30.69 5.14 2.46
C ILE A 1073 30.04 3.86 2.97
N PHE A 1074 30.87 2.85 3.22
CA PHE A 1074 30.47 1.58 3.80
C PHE A 1074 30.87 1.58 5.28
N LYS A 1075 29.95 1.25 6.17
CA LYS A 1075 30.17 1.22 7.62
C LYS A 1075 29.83 -0.16 8.14
N ALA A 1076 30.78 -0.80 8.83
CA ALA A 1076 30.59 -2.11 9.42
C ALA A 1076 30.64 -2.02 10.95
N GLY A 1077 29.77 -2.78 11.61
CA GLY A 1077 29.52 -2.67 13.04
C GLY A 1077 28.66 -3.80 13.58
N PHE A 1078 28.07 -3.60 14.75
CA PHE A 1078 27.20 -4.58 15.42
C PHE A 1078 25.75 -4.12 15.59
N SER A 1079 25.42 -2.91 15.14
CA SER A 1079 24.07 -2.34 15.05
C SER A 1079 24.06 -1.18 14.05
N SER A 1080 22.89 -0.58 13.79
CA SER A 1080 22.77 0.60 12.92
C SER A 1080 23.43 1.86 13.49
N ARG A 1081 23.87 1.85 14.76
CA ARG A 1081 24.54 2.99 15.43
C ARG A 1081 25.87 2.63 16.09
N ASP A 1082 26.28 1.37 16.08
CA ASP A 1082 27.58 0.91 16.58
C ASP A 1082 28.55 0.55 15.45
N PHE A 1083 29.03 1.56 14.71
CA PHE A 1083 30.01 1.37 13.63
C PHE A 1083 31.44 1.32 14.17
N ARG A 1084 32.18 0.27 13.80
CA ARG A 1084 33.57 0.03 14.25
C ARG A 1084 34.61 0.30 13.18
N ALA A 1085 34.26 0.07 11.92
CA ALA A 1085 35.13 0.31 10.79
C ALA A 1085 34.34 0.91 9.62
N ASN A 1086 35.03 1.68 8.77
CA ASN A 1086 34.46 2.20 7.54
C ASN A 1086 35.42 2.02 6.36
N SER A 1087 34.85 2.03 5.16
CA SER A 1087 35.56 1.99 3.89
C SER A 1087 34.89 2.93 2.91
N VAL A 1088 35.66 3.53 2.00
CA VAL A 1088 35.14 4.44 0.98
C VAL A 1088 35.55 3.92 -0.38
N ALA A 1089 34.60 3.84 -1.31
CA ALA A 1089 34.89 3.44 -2.69
C ALA A 1089 34.04 4.23 -3.70
N THR A 1090 34.59 4.43 -4.89
CA THR A 1090 33.84 4.93 -6.04
C THR A 1090 33.60 3.78 -7.00
N LEU A 1091 32.35 3.38 -7.15
CA LEU A 1091 31.97 2.24 -7.99
C LEU A 1091 31.81 2.66 -9.47
N VAL A 1092 31.23 3.84 -9.71
CA VAL A 1092 31.09 4.45 -11.03
C VAL A 1092 31.61 5.89 -10.97
N LYS A 1093 32.47 6.26 -11.93
CA LYS A 1093 33.01 7.62 -12.06
C LYS A 1093 31.98 8.56 -12.68
N ALA A 1094 32.03 9.83 -12.30
CA ALA A 1094 31.15 10.90 -12.80
C ALA A 1094 31.37 11.19 -14.29
#